data_AF-A0A9D2FCJ6-F1
#
_entry.id   AF-A0A9D2FCJ6-F1
#
_cell.length_a   1.000
_cell.length_b   1.000
_cell.length_c   1.000
_cell.angle_alpha   90.00
_cell.angle_beta   90.00
_cell.angle_gamma   90.00
#
_symmetry.space_group_name_H-M   'P 1'
#
loop_
_entity.id
_entity.type
_entity.pdbx_description
1 polymer ?
#
loop_
_entity_poly.entity_id
_entity_poly.type
_entity_poly.pdbx_seq_one_letter_code
_entity_poly.pdbx_strand_id
1 'polypeptide(L)'
;MGKTAKKRWRSPIALLTAAVMACTLLPMPVVGAEETPVEKTAMQEYVEEMQPGWNLGNTFDATGGGETGWGNPVTTKEMIQFLADAGFKSLRLPVTWGYRTDELDNYKIQPQLLERLKEIIDWCLEADMKVMLNTHHDSDWIREGMAQDHDEVMKKYRAIWTQVADYFKDYPPELMFEPVNEPRFSDDWGENKPEYFEWVEELTVACHEIVRNSGGNNATRPLVVTPAVSSADQVRVDELVKTIEKLNDPNLIATVHYYGKWAFSVNLAGETEFDQSVKDEIDTMVNTVYDAFVSKGIPVVIGEFGLLGFDKATDTVEHGEMLKYFEYFTQATREKGITIMLWDNGQHLDRNNLVWRDQDMIDTILYGATQGRSSYANRDFLYIKQGEEVTDATMTLELNGNTLQEIWNGDTLLQEGTDYTVSEDGTAVTFPAAFLSALTEGQELGSVATLRMVFSAGVDWKVDVRYYDTPQLASLEDLAMDFGIPTFFNGDQLATMEATYTDGTGNAGPINWSSYQEFNAAFRPDYENYKLYVRESFWDAANDGEILLKFHFWSGEVVPYTVTKLGTWVTGVSSDEPEGYPGLPPLPGSESSTEDSQTEDTEDPPVESVSTEPTENTALPWIIVVAVLAVAVVIVAVIAVKKKK
;
A
#
# COMPACT_ATOMS: atom_id res chain seq x y z
N MET A 1 48.51 -49.60 81.32
CA MET A 1 47.24 -50.28 81.63
C MET A 1 46.14 -49.55 80.90
N GLY A 2 45.38 -50.26 80.06
CA GLY A 2 44.46 -49.65 79.10
C GLY A 2 43.28 -48.90 79.73
N LYS A 3 42.87 -47.82 79.08
CA LYS A 3 41.55 -47.63 78.48
C LYS A 3 41.38 -46.17 78.05
N THR A 4 40.98 -46.05 76.80
CA THR A 4 40.44 -44.90 76.08
C THR A 4 39.52 -43.99 76.92
N ALA A 5 39.69 -42.68 76.82
CA ALA A 5 38.78 -41.79 76.08
C ALA A 5 39.11 -40.31 76.31
N LYS A 6 38.73 -39.52 75.31
CA LYS A 6 39.19 -38.19 74.91
C LYS A 6 38.94 -37.07 75.93
N LYS A 7 39.85 -36.09 75.86
CA LYS A 7 39.95 -34.91 76.72
C LYS A 7 39.51 -33.65 75.94
N ARG A 8 38.65 -32.91 76.63
CA ARG A 8 38.28 -31.49 76.62
C ARG A 8 38.95 -30.50 75.63
N TRP A 9 38.05 -29.74 75.02
CA TRP A 9 38.13 -28.41 74.41
C TRP A 9 38.61 -27.28 75.35
N ARG A 10 39.23 -26.22 74.79
CA ARG A 10 38.56 -25.05 74.15
C ARG A 10 39.56 -24.11 73.44
N SER A 11 39.26 -23.80 72.16
CA SER A 11 39.37 -22.52 71.40
C SER A 11 40.70 -21.72 71.31
N PRO A 12 40.86 -20.76 70.37
CA PRO A 12 40.21 -20.56 69.05
C PRO A 12 41.13 -20.06 67.89
N ILE A 13 40.61 -20.19 66.65
CA ILE A 13 40.82 -19.38 65.43
C ILE A 13 42.24 -19.30 64.80
N ALA A 14 42.41 -19.97 63.65
CA ALA A 14 42.98 -19.43 62.39
C ALA A 14 43.10 -20.53 61.30
N LEU A 15 42.81 -20.18 60.05
CA LEU A 15 43.21 -20.85 58.79
C LEU A 15 42.59 -22.23 58.44
N LEU A 16 41.49 -22.22 57.68
CA LEU A 16 41.11 -23.23 56.68
C LEU A 16 40.37 -22.44 55.57
N THR A 17 40.63 -22.56 54.27
CA THR A 17 41.13 -23.72 53.52
C THR A 17 41.60 -23.27 52.13
N ALA A 18 42.89 -23.48 51.86
CA ALA A 18 43.40 -23.67 50.51
C ALA A 18 43.66 -25.17 50.33
N ALA A 19 42.86 -25.82 49.48
CA ALA A 19 43.16 -27.04 48.71
C ALA A 19 41.85 -27.68 48.24
N VAL A 20 41.32 -27.23 47.09
CA VAL A 20 40.80 -28.01 45.95
C VAL A 20 40.30 -26.98 44.94
N MET A 21 41.19 -26.38 44.15
CA MET A 21 40.79 -25.68 42.91
C MET A 21 42.01 -25.41 42.04
N ALA A 22 42.56 -26.46 41.46
CA ALA A 22 43.56 -26.38 40.39
C ALA A 22 43.51 -27.67 39.56
N CYS A 23 42.38 -27.89 38.89
CA CYS A 23 42.31 -28.72 37.68
C CYS A 23 41.56 -27.89 36.64
N THR A 24 42.33 -27.15 35.84
CA THR A 24 42.07 -26.84 34.42
C THR A 24 40.60 -26.85 33.97
N LEU A 25 39.95 -25.68 34.01
CA LEU A 25 38.84 -25.38 33.10
C LEU A 25 39.45 -25.14 31.72
N LEU A 26 39.52 -26.19 30.91
CA LEU A 26 39.57 -26.01 29.46
C LEU A 26 38.15 -25.63 29.02
N PRO A 27 37.94 -24.59 28.20
CA PRO A 27 36.66 -24.39 27.56
C PRO A 27 36.37 -25.63 26.72
N MET A 28 35.32 -26.39 27.05
CA MET A 28 34.80 -27.36 26.11
C MET A 28 34.33 -26.57 24.90
N PRO A 29 34.73 -26.94 23.67
CA PRO A 29 34.09 -26.36 22.50
C PRO A 29 32.60 -26.72 22.62
N VAL A 30 31.76 -25.68 22.66
CA VAL A 30 30.36 -25.85 22.30
C VAL A 30 30.41 -26.27 20.83
N VAL A 31 30.37 -27.57 20.59
CA VAL A 31 30.06 -28.09 19.27
C VAL A 31 28.60 -27.69 19.08
N GLY A 32 28.38 -26.55 18.43
CA GLY A 32 27.09 -26.27 17.82
C GLY A 32 26.76 -27.49 16.96
N ALA A 33 25.56 -28.02 17.13
CA ALA A 33 25.06 -28.97 16.14
C ALA A 33 25.17 -28.27 14.78
N GLU A 34 25.99 -28.79 13.88
CA GLU A 34 25.86 -28.46 12.47
C GLU A 34 24.44 -28.91 12.10
N GLU A 35 23.51 -27.95 11.99
CA GLU A 35 22.23 -28.20 11.35
C GLU A 35 22.57 -28.73 9.95
N THR A 36 22.31 -30.02 9.74
CA THR A 36 22.45 -30.60 8.42
C THR A 36 21.47 -29.85 7.53
N PRO A 37 21.90 -29.20 6.43
CA PRO A 37 20.98 -28.47 5.57
C PRO A 37 19.85 -29.42 5.15
N VAL A 38 18.60 -29.02 5.40
CA VAL A 38 17.45 -29.76 4.88
C VAL A 38 17.56 -29.71 3.36
N GLU A 39 17.64 -30.88 2.71
CA GLU A 39 17.69 -30.97 1.25
C GLU A 39 16.39 -30.39 0.69
N LYS A 40 16.49 -29.35 -0.14
CA LYS A 40 15.34 -28.68 -0.76
C LYS A 40 14.68 -29.59 -1.79
N THR A 41 13.37 -29.50 -1.92
CA THR A 41 12.65 -30.20 -3.00
C THR A 41 12.88 -29.48 -4.33
N ALA A 42 12.74 -30.19 -5.45
CA ALA A 42 12.85 -29.58 -6.78
C ALA A 42 11.84 -28.44 -6.99
N MET A 43 10.66 -28.51 -6.35
CA MET A 43 9.67 -27.43 -6.44
C MET A 43 10.07 -26.22 -5.59
N GLN A 44 10.77 -26.42 -4.46
CA GLN A 44 11.38 -25.32 -3.71
C GLN A 44 12.46 -24.62 -4.52
N GLU A 45 13.35 -25.36 -5.19
CA GLU A 45 14.34 -24.76 -6.09
C GLU A 45 13.67 -24.00 -7.24
N TYR A 46 12.64 -24.58 -7.87
CA TYR A 46 11.86 -23.92 -8.92
C TYR A 46 11.28 -22.58 -8.47
N VAL A 47 10.69 -22.53 -7.27
CA VAL A 47 10.12 -21.29 -6.73
C VAL A 47 11.19 -20.29 -6.32
N GLU A 48 12.30 -20.73 -5.73
CA GLU A 48 13.41 -19.82 -5.39
C GLU A 48 13.99 -19.12 -6.61
N GLU A 49 14.03 -19.79 -7.77
CA GLU A 49 14.43 -19.19 -9.04
C GLU A 49 13.43 -18.16 -9.60
N MET A 50 12.22 -18.04 -9.04
CA MET A 50 11.25 -17.01 -9.40
C MET A 50 11.52 -15.66 -8.73
N GLN A 51 12.34 -15.62 -7.68
CA GLN A 51 12.52 -14.44 -6.84
C GLN A 51 13.37 -13.35 -7.53
N PRO A 52 12.93 -12.07 -7.55
CA PRO A 52 11.59 -11.56 -7.25
C PRO A 52 10.67 -11.56 -8.48
N GLY A 53 9.36 -11.53 -8.24
CA GLY A 53 8.34 -11.44 -9.28
C GLY A 53 7.65 -10.07 -9.39
N TRP A 54 6.95 -9.85 -10.51
CA TRP A 54 6.16 -8.64 -10.79
C TRP A 54 4.81 -9.00 -11.43
N ASN A 55 3.72 -8.34 -11.05
CA ASN A 55 2.39 -8.57 -11.60
C ASN A 55 2.08 -7.59 -12.74
N LEU A 56 1.61 -8.11 -13.87
CA LEU A 56 1.01 -7.30 -14.94
C LEU A 56 -0.44 -6.92 -14.61
N GLY A 57 -0.63 -6.19 -13.51
CA GLY A 57 -1.94 -5.80 -12.98
C GLY A 57 -2.66 -4.79 -13.88
N ASN A 58 -3.97 -4.69 -13.72
CA ASN A 58 -4.90 -3.83 -14.46
C ASN A 58 -4.70 -3.85 -15.99
N THR A 59 -4.41 -5.03 -16.51
CA THR A 59 -4.13 -5.30 -17.93
C THR A 59 -5.13 -6.34 -18.43
N PHE A 60 -4.79 -7.63 -18.41
CA PHE A 60 -5.70 -8.69 -18.86
C PHE A 60 -6.75 -9.06 -17.82
N ASP A 61 -6.57 -8.68 -16.57
CA ASP A 61 -7.53 -8.72 -15.49
C ASP A 61 -8.68 -7.71 -15.67
N ALA A 62 -8.51 -6.64 -16.45
CA ALA A 62 -9.57 -5.66 -16.68
C ALA A 62 -10.90 -6.30 -17.16
N THR A 63 -12.01 -5.97 -16.49
CA THR A 63 -13.34 -6.59 -16.71
C THR A 63 -14.05 -6.15 -18.01
N GLY A 64 -13.42 -5.30 -18.81
CA GLY A 64 -13.90 -4.86 -20.13
C GLY A 64 -12.79 -4.21 -20.94
N GLY A 65 -13.00 -3.90 -22.22
CA GLY A 65 -12.07 -3.12 -23.03
C GLY A 65 -10.74 -3.78 -23.45
N GLY A 66 -10.50 -5.05 -23.08
CA GLY A 66 -9.25 -5.76 -23.38
C GLY A 66 -8.11 -5.34 -22.45
N GLU A 67 -6.85 -5.53 -22.88
CA GLU A 67 -5.67 -5.22 -22.06
C GLU A 67 -5.51 -3.74 -21.69
N THR A 68 -6.22 -2.84 -22.40
CA THR A 68 -6.22 -1.39 -22.14
C THR A 68 -7.49 -0.92 -21.40
N GLY A 69 -8.32 -1.85 -20.93
CA GLY A 69 -9.65 -1.58 -20.40
C GLY A 69 -9.69 -0.65 -19.20
N TRP A 70 -8.64 -0.67 -18.39
CA TRP A 70 -8.48 0.16 -17.19
C TRP A 70 -7.38 1.21 -17.34
N GLY A 71 -7.05 1.60 -18.58
CA GLY A 71 -6.20 2.76 -18.87
C GLY A 71 -4.71 2.47 -19.09
N ASN A 72 -4.26 1.25 -18.83
CA ASN A 72 -2.89 0.84 -19.18
C ASN A 72 -2.66 0.78 -20.70
N PRO A 73 -1.43 1.06 -21.18
CA PRO A 73 -1.10 0.86 -22.57
C PRO A 73 -1.01 -0.63 -22.91
N VAL A 74 -1.00 -0.94 -24.21
CA VAL A 74 -0.73 -2.29 -24.72
C VAL A 74 0.64 -2.75 -24.22
N THR A 75 0.73 -3.98 -23.72
CA THR A 75 2.00 -4.55 -23.24
C THR A 75 2.99 -4.70 -24.38
N THR A 76 4.25 -4.28 -24.20
CA THR A 76 5.29 -4.38 -25.23
C THR A 76 6.39 -5.35 -24.84
N LYS A 77 7.13 -5.87 -25.82
CA LYS A 77 8.30 -6.72 -25.57
C LYS A 77 9.37 -5.95 -24.81
N GLU A 78 9.54 -4.67 -25.15
CA GLU A 78 10.50 -3.77 -24.50
C GLU A 78 10.18 -3.59 -23.00
N MET A 79 8.91 -3.57 -22.62
CA MET A 79 8.52 -3.52 -21.21
C MET A 79 8.92 -4.80 -20.47
N ILE A 80 8.69 -5.97 -21.07
CA ILE A 80 9.11 -7.25 -20.48
C ILE A 80 10.63 -7.31 -20.32
N GLN A 81 11.38 -6.87 -21.33
CA GLN A 81 12.84 -6.80 -21.25
C GLN A 81 13.30 -5.82 -20.17
N PHE A 82 12.64 -4.66 -20.05
CA PHE A 82 12.94 -3.69 -18.99
C PHE A 82 12.77 -4.27 -17.59
N LEU A 83 11.70 -5.05 -17.36
CA LEU A 83 11.48 -5.74 -16.08
C LEU A 83 12.56 -6.79 -15.80
N ALA A 84 12.94 -7.59 -16.80
CA ALA A 84 14.00 -8.58 -16.68
C ALA A 84 15.37 -7.93 -16.39
N ASP A 85 15.67 -6.82 -17.07
CA ASP A 85 16.91 -6.05 -16.91
C ASP A 85 16.97 -5.37 -15.54
N ALA A 86 15.83 -4.95 -14.99
CA ALA A 86 15.73 -4.44 -13.61
C ALA A 86 16.02 -5.53 -12.57
N GLY A 87 15.85 -6.81 -12.92
CA GLY A 87 16.22 -7.95 -12.08
C GLY A 87 15.07 -8.88 -11.70
N PHE A 88 13.84 -8.61 -12.14
CA PHE A 88 12.72 -9.51 -11.92
C PHE A 88 12.92 -10.84 -12.66
N LYS A 89 12.61 -11.96 -12.01
CA LYS A 89 12.80 -13.33 -12.51
C LYS A 89 11.51 -14.06 -12.83
N SER A 90 10.38 -13.47 -12.45
CA SER A 90 9.07 -14.01 -12.78
C SER A 90 8.03 -12.92 -13.02
N LEU A 91 7.03 -13.24 -13.84
CA LEU A 91 5.89 -12.37 -14.12
C LEU A 91 4.59 -13.11 -13.83
N ARG A 92 3.70 -12.48 -13.06
CA ARG A 92 2.33 -12.96 -12.90
C ARG A 92 1.44 -12.22 -13.90
N LEU A 93 0.71 -12.99 -14.69
CA LEU A 93 -0.16 -12.56 -15.77
C LEU A 93 -1.62 -12.80 -15.35
N PRO A 94 -2.23 -11.86 -14.62
CA PRO A 94 -3.61 -11.97 -14.18
C PRO A 94 -4.57 -11.81 -15.38
N VAL A 95 -5.54 -12.72 -15.53
CA VAL A 95 -6.47 -12.71 -16.67
C VAL A 95 -7.91 -12.91 -16.22
N THR A 96 -8.79 -12.01 -16.66
CA THR A 96 -10.24 -12.16 -16.53
C THR A 96 -10.84 -12.68 -17.84
N TRP A 97 -11.48 -13.86 -17.78
CA TRP A 97 -11.96 -14.63 -18.92
C TRP A 97 -13.44 -14.41 -19.21
N GLY A 98 -14.25 -14.17 -18.18
CA GLY A 98 -15.71 -14.34 -18.20
C GLY A 98 -16.45 -13.55 -19.28
N TYR A 99 -15.97 -12.35 -19.61
CA TYR A 99 -16.53 -11.45 -20.64
C TYR A 99 -15.90 -11.65 -22.03
N ARG A 100 -14.99 -12.61 -22.14
CA ARG A 100 -14.15 -12.89 -23.32
C ARG A 100 -14.34 -14.34 -23.79
N THR A 101 -15.50 -14.90 -23.46
CA THR A 101 -15.96 -16.24 -23.87
C THR A 101 -17.28 -16.14 -24.63
N ASP A 102 -17.53 -17.07 -25.54
CA ASP A 102 -18.83 -17.23 -26.22
C ASP A 102 -19.70 -18.24 -25.46
N GLU A 103 -20.70 -17.74 -24.72
CA GLU A 103 -21.60 -18.58 -23.92
C GLU A 103 -22.43 -19.56 -24.79
N LEU A 104 -22.69 -19.22 -26.05
CA LEU A 104 -23.46 -20.07 -26.96
C LEU A 104 -22.60 -21.18 -27.59
N ASP A 105 -21.28 -21.01 -27.61
CA ASP A 105 -20.30 -21.99 -28.10
C ASP A 105 -19.51 -22.60 -26.93
N ASN A 106 -20.22 -23.05 -25.88
CA ASN A 106 -19.64 -23.74 -24.72
C ASN A 106 -18.49 -22.95 -24.05
N TYR A 107 -18.69 -21.64 -23.86
CA TYR A 107 -17.70 -20.73 -23.27
C TYR A 107 -16.37 -20.71 -24.01
N LYS A 108 -16.42 -20.81 -25.34
CA LYS A 108 -15.21 -20.74 -26.17
C LYS A 108 -14.47 -19.41 -25.95
N ILE A 109 -13.20 -19.49 -25.56
CA ILE A 109 -12.36 -18.31 -25.36
C ILE A 109 -12.10 -17.66 -26.72
N GLN A 110 -12.15 -16.32 -26.76
CA GLN A 110 -11.81 -15.56 -27.96
C GLN A 110 -10.39 -15.92 -28.44
N PRO A 111 -10.21 -16.43 -29.68
CA PRO A 111 -8.90 -16.90 -30.14
C PRO A 111 -7.80 -15.83 -30.09
N GLN A 112 -8.16 -14.57 -30.36
CA GLN A 112 -7.24 -13.44 -30.33
C GLN A 112 -6.70 -13.16 -28.93
N LEU A 113 -7.47 -13.47 -27.88
CA LEU A 113 -6.99 -13.36 -26.50
C LEU A 113 -5.89 -14.40 -26.24
N LEU A 114 -6.12 -15.66 -26.61
CA LEU A 114 -5.11 -16.73 -26.43
C LEU A 114 -3.82 -16.44 -27.22
N GLU A 115 -3.94 -15.97 -28.46
CA GLU A 115 -2.79 -15.55 -29.28
C GLU A 115 -2.01 -14.41 -28.62
N ARG A 116 -2.71 -13.43 -28.06
CA ARG A 116 -2.09 -12.29 -27.37
C ARG A 116 -1.41 -12.69 -26.06
N LEU A 117 -2.04 -13.55 -25.25
CA LEU A 117 -1.42 -14.09 -24.04
C LEU A 117 -0.18 -14.91 -24.36
N LYS A 118 -0.25 -15.73 -25.42
CA LYS A 118 0.90 -16.48 -25.93
C LYS A 118 2.06 -15.56 -26.30
N GLU A 119 1.81 -14.46 -26.99
CA GLU A 119 2.85 -13.49 -27.36
C GLU A 119 3.58 -12.94 -26.12
N ILE A 120 2.85 -12.55 -25.08
CA ILE A 120 3.44 -12.03 -23.84
C ILE A 120 4.20 -13.12 -23.08
N ILE A 121 3.62 -14.32 -22.96
CA ILE A 121 4.29 -15.46 -22.32
C ILE A 121 5.60 -15.78 -23.05
N ASP A 122 5.59 -15.80 -24.39
CA ASP A 122 6.79 -16.03 -25.19
C ASP A 122 7.86 -14.96 -24.92
N TRP A 123 7.49 -13.68 -24.80
CA TRP A 123 8.45 -12.62 -24.45
C TRP A 123 9.07 -12.80 -23.06
N CYS A 124 8.28 -13.22 -22.08
CA CYS A 124 8.80 -13.51 -20.73
C CYS A 124 9.78 -14.70 -20.77
N LEU A 125 9.43 -15.78 -21.47
CA LEU A 125 10.30 -16.95 -21.61
C LEU A 125 11.59 -16.62 -22.37
N GLU A 126 11.52 -15.79 -23.42
CA GLU A 126 12.69 -15.28 -24.13
C GLU A 126 13.60 -14.41 -23.25
N ALA A 127 13.03 -13.75 -22.24
CA ALA A 127 13.73 -12.94 -21.23
C ALA A 127 14.18 -13.76 -20.00
N ASP A 128 14.10 -15.10 -20.06
CA ASP A 128 14.47 -16.01 -18.96
C ASP A 128 13.62 -15.80 -17.68
N MET A 129 12.36 -15.37 -17.85
CA MET A 129 11.41 -15.20 -16.76
C MET A 129 10.40 -16.35 -16.71
N LYS A 130 10.11 -16.81 -15.49
CA LYS A 130 8.97 -17.72 -15.24
C LYS A 130 7.64 -16.95 -15.30
N VAL A 131 6.54 -17.60 -15.69
CA VAL A 131 5.24 -16.95 -15.84
C VAL A 131 4.15 -17.68 -15.07
N MET A 132 3.38 -16.96 -14.26
CA MET A 132 2.17 -17.45 -13.60
C MET A 132 0.93 -16.93 -14.32
N LEU A 133 0.16 -17.81 -14.96
CA LEU A 133 -1.10 -17.47 -15.63
C LEU A 133 -2.29 -17.94 -14.77
N ASN A 134 -3.32 -17.10 -14.65
CA ASN A 134 -4.43 -17.41 -13.75
C ASN A 134 -5.84 -17.16 -14.32
N THR A 135 -6.82 -17.36 -13.45
CA THR A 135 -8.19 -16.84 -13.55
C THR A 135 -8.34 -15.76 -12.48
N HIS A 136 -8.62 -14.51 -12.86
CA HIS A 136 -8.48 -13.33 -11.97
C HIS A 136 -9.82 -12.81 -11.41
N HIS A 137 -10.44 -11.77 -11.99
CA HIS A 137 -11.74 -11.25 -11.53
C HIS A 137 -12.94 -12.09 -11.96
N ASP A 138 -12.69 -13.25 -12.58
CA ASP A 138 -13.70 -14.31 -12.67
C ASP A 138 -14.17 -14.80 -11.31
N SER A 139 -13.38 -14.57 -10.26
CA SER A 139 -13.79 -14.75 -8.87
C SER A 139 -15.10 -14.03 -8.54
N ASP A 140 -15.46 -12.94 -9.23
CA ASP A 140 -16.71 -12.23 -9.00
C ASP A 140 -17.95 -13.01 -9.48
N TRP A 141 -17.96 -13.52 -10.72
CA TRP A 141 -19.11 -14.33 -11.19
C TRP A 141 -19.14 -15.70 -10.50
N ILE A 142 -17.98 -16.23 -10.09
CA ILE A 142 -17.91 -17.41 -9.22
C ILE A 142 -18.57 -17.08 -7.88
N ARG A 143 -18.17 -16.01 -7.20
CA ARG A 143 -18.73 -15.56 -5.91
C ARG A 143 -20.25 -15.39 -5.97
N GLU A 144 -20.73 -14.69 -7.00
CA GLU A 144 -22.15 -14.39 -7.17
C GLU A 144 -22.97 -15.63 -7.53
N GLY A 145 -22.39 -16.52 -8.34
CA GLY A 145 -23.09 -17.67 -8.92
C GLY A 145 -22.99 -18.96 -8.09
N MET A 146 -21.93 -19.19 -7.33
CA MET A 146 -21.62 -20.52 -6.75
C MET A 146 -22.75 -21.04 -5.86
N ALA A 147 -23.36 -20.16 -5.06
CA ALA A 147 -24.50 -20.50 -4.21
C ALA A 147 -25.84 -20.54 -4.97
N GLN A 148 -25.94 -19.85 -6.12
CA GLN A 148 -27.19 -19.67 -6.88
C GLN A 148 -27.39 -20.75 -7.94
N ASP A 149 -26.35 -21.03 -8.72
CA ASP A 149 -26.31 -22.00 -9.80
C ASP A 149 -24.90 -22.61 -9.90
N HIS A 150 -24.57 -23.42 -8.90
CA HIS A 150 -23.31 -24.13 -8.75
C HIS A 150 -22.89 -24.87 -10.04
N ASP A 151 -23.81 -25.60 -10.66
CA ASP A 151 -23.51 -26.45 -11.81
C ASP A 151 -23.12 -25.62 -13.04
N GLU A 152 -23.77 -24.47 -13.26
CA GLU A 152 -23.40 -23.58 -14.36
C GLU A 152 -22.06 -22.87 -14.11
N VAL A 153 -21.78 -22.46 -12.87
CA VAL A 153 -20.47 -21.89 -12.49
C VAL A 153 -19.36 -22.91 -12.76
N MET A 154 -19.51 -24.14 -12.28
CA MET A 154 -18.52 -25.19 -12.50
C MET A 154 -18.41 -25.61 -13.97
N LYS A 155 -19.50 -25.58 -14.74
CA LYS A 155 -19.46 -25.82 -16.19
C LYS A 155 -18.64 -24.75 -16.91
N LYS A 156 -18.87 -23.47 -16.62
CA LYS A 156 -18.10 -22.35 -17.19
C LYS A 156 -16.63 -22.44 -16.81
N TYR A 157 -16.34 -22.63 -15.52
CA TYR A 157 -14.98 -22.76 -14.99
C TYR A 157 -14.20 -23.90 -15.67
N ARG A 158 -14.80 -25.10 -15.74
CA ARG A 158 -14.19 -26.27 -16.38
C ARG A 158 -13.98 -26.06 -17.89
N ALA A 159 -14.91 -25.40 -18.58
CA ALA A 159 -14.78 -25.10 -20.00
C ALA A 159 -13.61 -24.15 -20.29
N ILE A 160 -13.40 -23.14 -19.45
CA ILE A 160 -12.27 -22.21 -19.56
C ILE A 160 -10.95 -22.96 -19.33
N TRP A 161 -10.81 -23.65 -18.19
CA TRP A 161 -9.56 -24.35 -17.86
C TRP A 161 -9.23 -25.49 -18.83
N THR A 162 -10.22 -26.15 -19.42
CA THR A 162 -9.97 -27.18 -20.45
C THR A 162 -9.31 -26.56 -21.68
N GLN A 163 -9.78 -25.40 -22.12
CA GLN A 163 -9.21 -24.69 -23.27
C GLN A 163 -7.82 -24.13 -22.96
N VAL A 164 -7.61 -23.54 -21.78
CA VAL A 164 -6.30 -23.02 -21.35
C VAL A 164 -5.28 -24.16 -21.25
N ALA A 165 -5.64 -25.27 -20.60
CA ALA A 165 -4.76 -26.42 -20.46
C ALA A 165 -4.39 -27.03 -21.82
N ASP A 166 -5.34 -27.17 -22.75
CA ASP A 166 -5.07 -27.69 -24.09
C ASP A 166 -4.19 -26.75 -24.92
N TYR A 167 -4.47 -25.44 -24.90
CA TYR A 167 -3.73 -24.45 -25.69
C TYR A 167 -2.26 -24.34 -25.29
N PHE A 168 -1.97 -24.37 -23.98
CA PHE A 168 -0.62 -24.26 -23.43
C PHE A 168 0.00 -25.61 -23.06
N LYS A 169 -0.57 -26.72 -23.53
CA LYS A 169 -0.16 -28.09 -23.16
C LYS A 169 1.33 -28.39 -23.31
N ASP A 170 1.93 -27.90 -24.40
CA ASP A 170 3.33 -28.18 -24.76
C ASP A 170 4.28 -27.04 -24.36
N TYR A 171 3.79 -25.98 -23.69
CA TYR A 171 4.64 -24.93 -23.15
C TYR A 171 5.60 -25.47 -22.09
N PRO A 172 6.80 -24.90 -21.92
CA PRO A 172 7.80 -25.40 -21.00
C PRO A 172 7.36 -25.17 -19.53
N PRO A 173 7.96 -25.85 -18.54
CA PRO A 173 7.51 -25.82 -17.14
C PRO A 173 7.66 -24.45 -16.45
N GLU A 174 8.38 -23.50 -17.05
CA GLU A 174 8.49 -22.10 -16.61
C GLU A 174 7.15 -21.36 -16.67
N LEU A 175 6.18 -21.86 -17.45
CA LEU A 175 4.78 -21.44 -17.35
C LEU A 175 4.05 -22.28 -16.29
N MET A 176 3.49 -21.64 -15.27
CA MET A 176 2.68 -22.28 -14.23
C MET A 176 1.24 -21.75 -14.25
N PHE A 177 0.32 -22.50 -13.67
CA PHE A 177 -1.11 -22.13 -13.60
C PHE A 177 -1.58 -21.92 -12.18
N GLU A 178 -2.32 -20.85 -11.95
CA GLU A 178 -3.02 -20.55 -10.70
C GLU A 178 -4.54 -20.69 -10.93
N PRO A 179 -5.24 -21.63 -10.26
CA PRO A 179 -6.64 -21.95 -10.54
C PRO A 179 -7.63 -20.78 -10.46
N VAL A 180 -7.45 -19.88 -9.48
CA VAL A 180 -8.34 -18.73 -9.24
C VAL A 180 -7.67 -17.74 -8.27
N ASN A 181 -7.83 -16.45 -8.54
CA ASN A 181 -7.43 -15.34 -7.68
C ASN A 181 -8.44 -15.11 -6.55
N GLU A 182 -7.96 -14.93 -5.32
CA GLU A 182 -8.76 -14.49 -4.15
C GLU A 182 -10.19 -15.06 -4.09
N PRO A 183 -10.36 -16.39 -4.12
CA PRO A 183 -11.69 -16.98 -4.22
C PRO A 183 -12.50 -16.66 -2.97
N ARG A 184 -13.65 -16.00 -3.15
CA ARG A 184 -14.56 -15.56 -2.10
C ARG A 184 -16.00 -15.81 -2.51
N PHE A 185 -16.89 -15.87 -1.54
CA PHE A 185 -18.31 -16.20 -1.75
C PHE A 185 -19.25 -15.31 -0.90
N SER A 186 -18.72 -14.14 -0.50
CA SER A 186 -19.40 -13.10 0.27
C SER A 186 -18.79 -11.74 -0.05
N ASP A 187 -19.52 -10.66 0.27
CA ASP A 187 -18.98 -9.30 0.28
C ASP A 187 -18.18 -9.01 1.56
N ASP A 188 -18.40 -9.78 2.62
CA ASP A 188 -17.57 -9.74 3.83
C ASP A 188 -16.29 -10.59 3.59
N TRP A 189 -15.16 -9.91 3.41
CA TRP A 189 -13.84 -10.52 3.21
C TRP A 189 -13.35 -11.31 4.42
N GLY A 190 -13.90 -11.06 5.61
CA GLY A 190 -13.60 -11.81 6.83
C GLY A 190 -14.48 -13.03 7.05
N GLU A 191 -15.53 -13.23 6.24
CA GLU A 191 -16.50 -14.29 6.46
C GLU A 191 -15.91 -15.68 6.14
N ASN A 192 -16.09 -16.61 7.09
CA ASN A 192 -15.67 -17.99 6.97
C ASN A 192 -16.88 -18.92 7.13
N LYS A 193 -17.12 -19.77 6.13
CA LYS A 193 -18.14 -20.82 6.15
C LYS A 193 -17.57 -22.13 5.62
N PRO A 194 -17.97 -23.30 6.15
CA PRO A 194 -17.53 -24.59 5.62
C PRO A 194 -17.72 -24.72 4.11
N GLU A 195 -18.86 -24.26 3.60
CA GLU A 195 -19.19 -24.32 2.17
C GLU A 195 -18.21 -23.49 1.32
N TYR A 196 -17.67 -22.40 1.87
CA TYR A 196 -16.68 -21.58 1.16
C TYR A 196 -15.39 -22.35 0.96
N PHE A 197 -14.93 -23.07 1.98
CA PHE A 197 -13.73 -23.91 1.89
C PHE A 197 -13.94 -25.09 0.94
N GLU A 198 -15.12 -25.72 0.98
CA GLU A 198 -15.50 -26.79 0.03
C GLU A 198 -15.48 -26.29 -1.42
N TRP A 199 -15.97 -25.08 -1.68
CA TRP A 199 -15.96 -24.50 -3.03
C TRP A 199 -14.57 -24.08 -3.51
N VAL A 200 -13.69 -23.56 -2.62
CA VAL A 200 -12.28 -23.32 -2.98
C VAL A 200 -11.57 -24.63 -3.34
N GLU A 201 -11.78 -25.67 -2.52
CA GLU A 201 -11.25 -27.00 -2.78
C GLU A 201 -11.77 -27.54 -4.13
N GLU A 202 -13.07 -27.41 -4.41
CA GLU A 202 -13.68 -27.88 -5.65
C GLU A 202 -13.10 -27.20 -6.90
N LEU A 203 -12.94 -25.87 -6.88
CA LEU A 203 -12.30 -25.13 -7.98
C LEU A 203 -10.85 -25.62 -8.19
N THR A 204 -10.10 -25.76 -7.09
CA THR A 204 -8.70 -26.20 -7.11
C THR A 204 -8.56 -27.61 -7.67
N VAL A 205 -9.37 -28.57 -7.17
CA VAL A 205 -9.39 -29.96 -7.64
C VAL A 205 -9.82 -30.03 -9.10
N ALA A 206 -10.85 -29.29 -9.51
CA ALA A 206 -11.31 -29.28 -10.89
C ALA A 206 -10.22 -28.80 -11.86
N CYS A 207 -9.50 -27.72 -11.53
CA CYS A 207 -8.39 -27.24 -12.34
C CYS A 207 -7.24 -28.27 -12.37
N HIS A 208 -6.84 -28.81 -11.21
CA HIS A 208 -5.81 -29.85 -11.11
C HIS A 208 -6.11 -31.04 -12.01
N GLU A 209 -7.33 -31.60 -11.92
CA GLU A 209 -7.75 -32.74 -12.72
C GLU A 209 -7.72 -32.43 -14.22
N ILE A 210 -8.21 -31.26 -14.63
CA ILE A 210 -8.20 -30.83 -16.03
C ILE A 210 -6.77 -30.75 -16.56
N VAL A 211 -5.89 -30.05 -15.83
CA VAL A 211 -4.50 -29.85 -16.23
C VAL A 211 -3.77 -31.19 -16.29
N ARG A 212 -3.83 -32.02 -15.25
CA ARG A 212 -3.14 -33.33 -15.24
C ARG A 212 -3.65 -34.31 -16.29
N ASN A 213 -4.95 -34.26 -16.63
CA ASN A 213 -5.54 -35.13 -17.66
C ASN A 213 -5.34 -34.62 -19.09
N SER A 214 -4.86 -33.39 -19.29
CA SER A 214 -4.62 -32.84 -20.63
C SER A 214 -3.36 -33.40 -21.32
N GLY A 215 -2.42 -33.98 -20.56
CA GLY A 215 -1.17 -34.60 -21.06
C GLY A 215 -0.07 -33.59 -21.42
N GLY A 216 0.96 -34.02 -22.16
CA GLY A 216 2.09 -33.14 -22.51
C GLY A 216 2.86 -32.68 -21.26
N ASN A 217 3.33 -31.43 -21.26
CA ASN A 217 4.05 -30.85 -20.12
C ASN A 217 3.13 -30.57 -18.92
N ASN A 218 1.81 -30.54 -19.12
CA ASN A 218 0.83 -30.36 -18.03
C ASN A 218 0.80 -31.53 -17.04
N ALA A 219 1.35 -32.69 -17.39
CA ALA A 219 1.47 -33.83 -16.48
C ALA A 219 2.32 -33.51 -15.23
N THR A 220 3.26 -32.57 -15.35
CA THR A 220 4.14 -32.13 -14.25
C THR A 220 4.23 -30.61 -14.12
N ARG A 221 3.41 -29.85 -14.86
CA ARG A 221 3.40 -28.38 -14.78
C ARG A 221 3.13 -27.93 -13.35
N PRO A 222 3.87 -26.95 -12.81
CA PRO A 222 3.58 -26.40 -11.50
C PRO A 222 2.17 -25.80 -11.44
N LEU A 223 1.46 -26.09 -10.35
CA LEU A 223 0.15 -25.50 -10.06
C LEU A 223 0.23 -24.71 -8.75
N VAL A 224 -0.22 -23.46 -8.80
CA VAL A 224 -0.16 -22.50 -7.70
C VAL A 224 -1.54 -22.41 -7.07
N VAL A 225 -1.71 -22.97 -5.87
CA VAL A 225 -3.01 -23.14 -5.21
C VAL A 225 -3.17 -22.18 -4.02
N THR A 226 -4.37 -21.62 -3.85
CA THR A 226 -4.64 -20.52 -2.91
C THR A 226 -5.67 -20.93 -1.86
N PRO A 227 -5.60 -20.40 -0.62
CA PRO A 227 -6.71 -20.50 0.32
C PRO A 227 -7.84 -19.54 -0.06
N ALA A 228 -8.96 -19.61 0.67
CA ALA A 228 -10.02 -18.60 0.54
C ALA A 228 -9.47 -17.18 0.70
N VAL A 229 -9.93 -16.26 -0.16
CA VAL A 229 -9.49 -14.85 -0.28
C VAL A 229 -7.97 -14.66 -0.38
N SER A 230 -7.19 -15.70 -0.72
CA SER A 230 -5.72 -15.67 -0.68
C SER A 230 -5.14 -15.22 0.68
N SER A 231 -5.88 -15.38 1.78
CA SER A 231 -5.46 -14.94 3.10
C SER A 231 -4.54 -15.95 3.80
N ALA A 232 -3.57 -15.43 4.56
CA ALA A 232 -2.72 -16.19 5.44
C ALA A 232 -3.35 -16.51 6.82
N ASP A 233 -4.65 -16.24 7.02
CA ASP A 233 -5.34 -16.63 8.26
C ASP A 233 -5.23 -18.14 8.49
N GLN A 234 -4.86 -18.53 9.72
CA GLN A 234 -4.58 -19.94 10.06
C GLN A 234 -5.70 -20.90 9.63
N VAL A 235 -6.96 -20.54 9.85
CA VAL A 235 -8.10 -21.40 9.48
C VAL A 235 -8.17 -21.65 7.97
N ARG A 236 -7.83 -20.66 7.14
CA ARG A 236 -7.88 -20.75 5.68
C ARG A 236 -6.66 -21.51 5.15
N VAL A 237 -5.49 -21.26 5.75
CA VAL A 237 -4.25 -22.00 5.51
C VAL A 237 -4.41 -23.49 5.83
N ASP A 238 -5.05 -23.83 6.96
CA ASP A 238 -5.30 -25.22 7.35
C ASP A 238 -6.17 -25.99 6.32
N GLU A 239 -7.18 -25.33 5.73
CA GLU A 239 -7.99 -25.95 4.67
C GLU A 239 -7.20 -26.13 3.36
N LEU A 240 -6.30 -25.20 3.03
CA LEU A 240 -5.40 -25.39 1.89
C LEU A 240 -4.43 -26.56 2.13
N VAL A 241 -3.89 -26.72 3.34
CA VAL A 241 -3.05 -27.88 3.70
C VAL A 241 -3.78 -29.19 3.42
N LYS A 242 -5.05 -29.32 3.86
CA LYS A 242 -5.87 -30.51 3.58
C LYS A 242 -6.06 -30.74 2.09
N THR A 243 -6.29 -29.67 1.33
CA THR A 243 -6.46 -29.74 -0.13
C THR A 243 -5.18 -30.25 -0.81
N ILE A 244 -4.01 -29.71 -0.44
CA ILE A 244 -2.71 -30.14 -0.97
C ILE A 244 -2.43 -31.61 -0.62
N GLU A 245 -2.68 -32.01 0.63
CA GLU A 245 -2.53 -33.42 1.07
C GLU A 245 -3.44 -34.37 0.29
N LYS A 246 -4.69 -33.95 0.02
CA LYS A 246 -5.67 -34.72 -0.78
C LYS A 246 -5.20 -34.90 -2.23
N LEU A 247 -4.68 -33.84 -2.84
CA LEU A 247 -4.19 -33.87 -4.21
C LEU A 247 -2.94 -34.75 -4.36
N ASN A 248 -2.10 -34.82 -3.31
CA ASN A 248 -0.90 -35.66 -3.25
C ASN A 248 -0.04 -35.55 -4.52
N ASP A 249 0.23 -34.31 -4.92
CA ASP A 249 0.97 -33.96 -6.13
C ASP A 249 2.25 -33.20 -5.74
N PRO A 250 3.44 -33.64 -6.18
CA PRO A 250 4.70 -33.02 -5.80
C PRO A 250 4.96 -31.67 -6.48
N ASN A 251 4.13 -31.26 -7.45
CA ASN A 251 4.30 -30.05 -8.25
C ASN A 251 3.28 -28.96 -7.87
N LEU A 252 2.91 -28.88 -6.59
CA LEU A 252 2.04 -27.83 -6.04
C LEU A 252 2.88 -26.76 -5.34
N ILE A 253 2.45 -25.51 -5.50
CA ILE A 253 3.00 -24.32 -4.85
C ILE A 253 1.84 -23.67 -4.11
N ALA A 254 2.01 -23.29 -2.84
CA ALA A 254 0.99 -22.52 -2.12
C ALA A 254 1.13 -21.03 -2.44
N THR A 255 0.02 -20.30 -2.55
CA THR A 255 0.02 -18.84 -2.68
C THR A 255 -0.87 -18.16 -1.66
N VAL A 256 -0.45 -16.98 -1.20
CA VAL A 256 -1.24 -16.03 -0.40
C VAL A 256 -0.94 -14.61 -0.90
N HIS A 257 -1.76 -13.63 -0.54
CA HIS A 257 -1.52 -12.21 -0.81
C HIS A 257 -1.31 -11.44 0.51
N TYR A 258 -0.58 -10.33 0.44
CA TYR A 258 -0.35 -9.51 1.64
C TYR A 258 -0.16 -8.02 1.31
N TYR A 259 -1.07 -7.19 1.83
CA TYR A 259 -1.10 -5.74 1.57
C TYR A 259 -0.79 -4.89 2.82
N GLY A 260 -0.10 -5.49 3.80
CA GLY A 260 0.25 -4.85 5.06
C GLY A 260 -0.88 -4.84 6.09
N LYS A 261 -0.53 -4.47 7.33
CA LYS A 261 -1.49 -4.25 8.42
C LYS A 261 -2.51 -3.20 7.98
N TRP A 262 -3.80 -3.55 8.04
CA TRP A 262 -4.86 -2.76 7.40
C TRP A 262 -4.78 -1.26 7.72
N ALA A 263 -4.78 -0.89 9.01
CA ALA A 263 -4.81 0.53 9.43
C ALA A 263 -3.55 1.31 9.00
N PHE A 264 -2.36 0.71 9.08
CA PHE A 264 -1.14 1.29 8.51
C PHE A 264 -1.21 1.41 6.98
N SER A 265 -1.59 0.33 6.30
CA SER A 265 -1.54 0.24 4.83
C SER A 265 -2.43 1.25 4.11
N VAL A 266 -3.50 1.72 4.77
CA VAL A 266 -4.43 2.73 4.25
C VAL A 266 -4.34 4.07 4.99
N ASN A 267 -3.38 4.22 5.91
CA ASN A 267 -3.21 5.37 6.80
C ASN A 267 -4.54 5.78 7.47
N LEU A 268 -4.92 4.98 8.47
CA LEU A 268 -6.17 5.06 9.21
C LEU A 268 -5.91 4.95 10.70
N ALA A 269 -6.82 5.51 11.51
CA ALA A 269 -6.80 5.39 12.96
C ALA A 269 -5.53 5.92 13.65
N GLY A 270 -4.77 6.78 12.95
CA GLY A 270 -3.53 7.39 13.44
C GLY A 270 -2.31 6.50 13.28
N GLU A 271 -2.45 5.34 12.63
CA GLU A 271 -1.33 4.43 12.34
C GLU A 271 -0.53 4.92 11.12
N THR A 272 0.19 6.02 11.31
CA THR A 272 0.97 6.68 10.27
C THR A 272 2.40 6.13 10.15
N GLU A 273 2.89 5.42 11.17
CA GLU A 273 4.28 4.96 11.27
C GLU A 273 4.41 3.43 11.15
N PHE A 274 5.53 2.99 10.60
CA PHE A 274 5.96 1.59 10.60
C PHE A 274 6.51 1.21 11.98
N ASP A 275 5.61 0.81 12.87
CA ASP A 275 5.91 0.47 14.26
C ASP A 275 6.05 -1.05 14.49
N GLN A 276 6.21 -1.44 15.77
CA GLN A 276 6.33 -2.85 16.15
C GLN A 276 5.05 -3.65 15.84
N SER A 277 3.87 -3.04 15.89
CA SER A 277 2.62 -3.74 15.59
C SER A 277 2.53 -4.15 14.12
N VAL A 278 3.06 -3.33 13.21
CA VAL A 278 3.15 -3.67 11.78
C VAL A 278 4.14 -4.82 11.55
N LYS A 279 5.30 -4.79 12.23
CA LYS A 279 6.29 -5.89 12.18
C LYS A 279 5.72 -7.21 12.68
N ASP A 280 5.02 -7.18 13.81
CA ASP A 280 4.43 -8.37 14.43
C ASP A 280 3.39 -9.02 13.49
N GLU A 281 2.65 -8.23 12.72
CA GLU A 281 1.68 -8.74 11.73
C GLU A 281 2.37 -9.37 10.51
N ILE A 282 3.46 -8.77 10.02
CA ILE A 282 4.31 -9.37 8.97
C ILE A 282 4.87 -10.71 9.46
N ASP A 283 5.46 -10.74 10.66
CA ASP A 283 6.03 -11.95 11.23
C ASP A 283 4.98 -13.04 11.44
N THR A 284 3.78 -12.67 11.88
CA THR A 284 2.66 -13.60 12.05
C THR A 284 2.27 -14.24 10.72
N MET A 285 2.09 -13.44 9.67
CA MET A 285 1.77 -13.92 8.33
C MET A 285 2.86 -14.85 7.81
N VAL A 286 4.11 -14.40 7.81
CA VAL A 286 5.28 -15.13 7.29
C VAL A 286 5.47 -16.46 8.02
N ASN A 287 5.39 -16.48 9.35
CA ASN A 287 5.54 -17.70 10.14
C ASN A 287 4.37 -18.67 9.90
N THR A 288 3.13 -18.17 9.75
CA THR A 288 1.97 -19.01 9.48
C THR A 288 2.15 -19.83 8.20
N VAL A 289 2.54 -19.18 7.09
CA VAL A 289 2.75 -19.88 5.82
C VAL A 289 4.02 -20.73 5.80
N TYR A 290 5.09 -20.30 6.50
CA TYR A 290 6.31 -21.09 6.63
C TYR A 290 6.06 -22.40 7.40
N ASP A 291 5.40 -22.34 8.55
CA ASP A 291 5.10 -23.50 9.39
C ASP A 291 4.09 -24.44 8.70
N ALA A 292 3.15 -23.89 7.95
CA ALA A 292 2.17 -24.68 7.21
C ALA A 292 2.79 -25.40 6.01
N PHE A 293 3.65 -24.73 5.24
CA PHE A 293 4.08 -25.17 3.91
C PHE A 293 5.60 -25.33 3.76
N VAL A 294 6.37 -24.24 3.88
CA VAL A 294 7.80 -24.24 3.51
C VAL A 294 8.60 -25.23 4.34
N SER A 295 8.38 -25.25 5.66
CA SER A 295 9.03 -26.19 6.59
C SER A 295 8.71 -27.66 6.31
N LYS A 296 7.68 -27.94 5.49
CA LYS A 296 7.23 -29.28 5.06
C LYS A 296 7.56 -29.59 3.60
N GLY A 297 8.36 -28.75 2.94
CA GLY A 297 8.82 -28.96 1.56
C GLY A 297 7.85 -28.47 0.47
N ILE A 298 6.76 -27.79 0.86
CA ILE A 298 5.82 -27.15 -0.07
C ILE A 298 6.24 -25.68 -0.21
N PRO A 299 6.69 -25.22 -1.39
CA PRO A 299 7.10 -23.84 -1.55
C PRO A 299 5.91 -22.87 -1.54
N VAL A 300 6.20 -21.62 -1.19
CA VAL A 300 5.22 -20.54 -1.10
C VAL A 300 5.63 -19.39 -2.01
N VAL A 301 4.66 -18.85 -2.73
CA VAL A 301 4.76 -17.55 -3.41
C VAL A 301 3.75 -16.60 -2.76
N ILE A 302 4.17 -15.40 -2.37
CA ILE A 302 3.23 -14.31 -2.12
C ILE A 302 2.89 -13.70 -3.48
N GLY A 303 1.76 -14.14 -4.06
CA GLY A 303 1.37 -13.86 -5.44
C GLY A 303 1.09 -12.37 -5.71
N GLU A 304 0.74 -11.63 -4.67
CA GLU A 304 0.59 -10.18 -4.68
C GLU A 304 1.04 -9.61 -3.35
N PHE A 305 1.83 -8.54 -3.40
CA PHE A 305 2.07 -7.70 -2.23
C PHE A 305 2.16 -6.22 -2.60
N GLY A 306 1.91 -5.37 -1.61
CA GLY A 306 1.92 -3.91 -1.72
C GLY A 306 1.39 -3.29 -0.42
N LEU A 307 0.86 -2.08 -0.51
CA LEU A 307 0.08 -1.44 0.55
C LEU A 307 -1.32 -1.13 0.02
N LEU A 308 -2.36 -1.51 0.75
CA LEU A 308 -3.75 -1.39 0.27
C LEU A 308 -4.14 0.07 -0.08
N GLY A 309 -3.52 1.05 0.55
CA GLY A 309 -3.71 2.47 0.25
C GLY A 309 -3.28 2.86 -1.16
N PHE A 310 -2.41 2.08 -1.81
CA PHE A 310 -1.93 2.34 -3.16
C PHE A 310 -3.03 2.28 -4.22
N ASP A 311 -4.14 1.57 -3.98
CA ASP A 311 -5.32 1.62 -4.85
C ASP A 311 -5.92 3.03 -4.96
N LYS A 312 -5.65 3.89 -3.97
CA LYS A 312 -6.05 5.30 -4.00
C LYS A 312 -4.92 6.16 -4.56
N ALA A 313 -3.75 6.10 -3.92
CA ALA A 313 -2.52 6.75 -4.37
C ALA A 313 -1.29 6.22 -3.62
N THR A 314 -0.13 6.27 -4.27
CA THR A 314 1.15 5.78 -3.71
C THR A 314 1.69 6.63 -2.57
N ASP A 315 1.18 7.86 -2.40
CA ASP A 315 1.54 8.79 -1.32
C ASP A 315 0.68 8.64 -0.06
N THR A 316 -0.17 7.60 0.00
CA THR A 316 -1.05 7.35 1.16
C THR A 316 -0.27 7.06 2.44
N VAL A 317 0.86 6.35 2.31
CA VAL A 317 1.80 6.07 3.39
C VAL A 317 3.04 6.93 3.15
N GLU A 318 3.56 7.53 4.22
CA GLU A 318 4.78 8.34 4.18
C GLU A 318 5.94 7.51 3.60
N HIS A 319 6.77 8.15 2.78
CA HIS A 319 7.76 7.48 1.95
C HIS A 319 8.81 6.74 2.79
N GLY A 320 9.38 7.36 3.82
CA GLY A 320 10.31 6.70 4.75
C GLY A 320 9.66 5.51 5.47
N GLU A 321 8.42 5.65 5.94
CA GLU A 321 7.66 4.56 6.56
C GLU A 321 7.40 3.40 5.60
N MET A 322 7.07 3.70 4.34
CA MET A 322 6.89 2.74 3.25
C MET A 322 8.18 1.99 2.92
N LEU A 323 9.32 2.68 2.82
CA LEU A 323 10.61 2.03 2.58
C LEU A 323 11.01 1.08 3.71
N LYS A 324 10.77 1.48 4.98
CA LYS A 324 11.00 0.62 6.15
C LYS A 324 10.11 -0.63 6.11
N TYR A 325 8.84 -0.49 5.72
CA TYR A 325 7.93 -1.62 5.54
C TYR A 325 8.46 -2.61 4.49
N PHE A 326 8.84 -2.15 3.30
CA PHE A 326 9.35 -3.05 2.26
C PHE A 326 10.70 -3.67 2.60
N GLU A 327 11.61 -2.94 3.26
CA GLU A 327 12.87 -3.51 3.77
C GLU A 327 12.61 -4.69 4.71
N TYR A 328 11.74 -4.48 5.70
CA TYR A 328 11.43 -5.51 6.68
C TYR A 328 10.67 -6.69 6.06
N PHE A 329 9.65 -6.42 5.24
CA PHE A 329 8.86 -7.46 4.58
C PHE A 329 9.70 -8.36 3.67
N THR A 330 10.58 -7.76 2.85
CA THR A 330 11.46 -8.52 1.97
C THR A 330 12.50 -9.34 2.75
N GLN A 331 13.00 -8.83 3.88
CA GLN A 331 13.86 -9.60 4.76
C GLN A 331 13.14 -10.80 5.37
N ALA A 332 11.96 -10.58 5.96
CA ALA A 332 11.20 -11.63 6.65
C ALA A 332 10.83 -12.78 5.70
N THR A 333 10.42 -12.45 4.48
CA THR A 333 10.06 -13.44 3.45
C THR A 333 11.29 -14.18 2.90
N ARG A 334 12.39 -13.47 2.61
CA ARG A 334 13.64 -14.06 2.12
C ARG A 334 14.23 -15.08 3.11
N GLU A 335 14.24 -14.76 4.41
CA GLU A 335 14.76 -15.68 5.44
C GLU A 335 13.97 -16.98 5.55
N LYS A 336 12.71 -16.97 5.11
CA LYS A 336 11.84 -18.14 5.07
C LYS A 336 11.76 -18.80 3.71
N GLY A 337 12.56 -18.38 2.71
CA GLY A 337 12.52 -18.95 1.36
C GLY A 337 11.18 -18.73 0.64
N ILE A 338 10.48 -17.65 0.96
CA ILE A 338 9.20 -17.29 0.35
C ILE A 338 9.46 -16.33 -0.80
N THR A 339 9.00 -16.68 -2.00
CA THR A 339 9.07 -15.79 -3.16
C THR A 339 7.96 -14.75 -3.10
N ILE A 340 8.22 -13.53 -3.56
CA ILE A 340 7.25 -12.42 -3.55
C ILE A 340 7.05 -11.87 -4.96
N MET A 341 5.82 -11.45 -5.28
CA MET A 341 5.49 -10.83 -6.56
C MET A 341 4.79 -9.49 -6.37
N LEU A 342 5.44 -8.39 -6.76
CA LEU A 342 4.94 -7.02 -6.55
C LEU A 342 3.64 -6.81 -7.33
N TRP A 343 2.59 -6.29 -6.70
CA TRP A 343 1.41 -5.81 -7.41
C TRP A 343 1.71 -4.47 -8.08
N ASP A 344 1.61 -4.40 -9.41
CA ASP A 344 1.75 -3.14 -10.15
C ASP A 344 0.62 -2.98 -11.16
N ASN A 345 -0.38 -2.21 -10.77
CA ASN A 345 -1.53 -1.85 -11.59
C ASN A 345 -1.21 -0.78 -12.67
N GLY A 346 0.06 -0.41 -12.84
CA GLY A 346 0.52 0.69 -13.71
C GLY A 346 0.98 1.92 -12.93
N GLN A 347 0.91 1.89 -11.60
CA GLN A 347 1.30 2.99 -10.71
C GLN A 347 2.79 3.00 -10.36
N HIS A 348 3.50 1.86 -10.41
CA HIS A 348 4.94 1.85 -10.08
C HIS A 348 5.80 2.04 -11.33
N LEU A 349 5.61 1.20 -12.36
CA LEU A 349 6.21 1.41 -13.67
C LEU A 349 5.39 2.39 -14.51
N ASP A 350 5.99 3.48 -14.99
CA ASP A 350 5.43 4.21 -16.13
C ASP A 350 5.67 3.38 -17.39
N ARG A 351 4.64 2.62 -17.78
CA ARG A 351 4.71 1.69 -18.91
C ARG A 351 4.84 2.37 -20.28
N ASN A 352 4.57 3.68 -20.38
CA ASN A 352 4.76 4.41 -21.63
C ASN A 352 6.22 4.84 -21.82
N ASN A 353 6.87 5.24 -20.72
CA ASN A 353 8.22 5.79 -20.75
C ASN A 353 9.30 4.80 -20.28
N LEU A 354 8.90 3.66 -19.71
CA LEU A 354 9.76 2.64 -19.11
C LEU A 354 10.68 3.24 -18.04
N VAL A 355 10.07 3.92 -17.07
CA VAL A 355 10.74 4.52 -15.92
C VAL A 355 9.94 4.22 -14.66
N TRP A 356 10.63 3.84 -13.59
CA TRP A 356 10.02 3.70 -12.27
C TRP A 356 9.64 5.06 -11.70
N ARG A 357 8.40 5.20 -11.21
CA ARG A 357 7.96 6.45 -10.57
C ARG A 357 8.63 6.66 -9.22
N ASP A 358 8.97 5.57 -8.55
CA ASP A 358 9.72 5.55 -7.30
C ASP A 358 10.86 4.53 -7.44
N GLN A 359 12.07 5.01 -7.66
CA GLN A 359 13.25 4.16 -7.80
C GLN A 359 13.72 3.60 -6.45
N ASP A 360 13.54 4.36 -5.36
CA ASP A 360 14.04 3.97 -4.04
C ASP A 360 13.22 2.80 -3.47
N MET A 361 11.91 2.79 -3.71
CA MET A 361 11.04 1.65 -3.41
C MET A 361 11.50 0.39 -4.16
N ILE A 362 11.72 0.52 -5.48
CA ILE A 362 12.09 -0.63 -6.33
C ILE A 362 13.46 -1.18 -5.94
N ASP A 363 14.44 -0.31 -5.72
CA ASP A 363 15.77 -0.71 -5.27
C ASP A 363 15.71 -1.40 -3.90
N THR A 364 14.89 -0.88 -2.97
CA THR A 364 14.69 -1.47 -1.63
C THR A 364 14.10 -2.87 -1.73
N ILE A 365 13.06 -3.06 -2.55
CA ILE A 365 12.43 -4.36 -2.77
C ILE A 365 13.41 -5.33 -3.44
N LEU A 366 14.09 -4.93 -4.51
CA LEU A 366 14.98 -5.82 -5.26
C LEU A 366 16.20 -6.23 -4.43
N TYR A 367 16.82 -5.28 -3.73
CA TYR A 367 17.95 -5.55 -2.84
C TYR A 367 17.52 -6.45 -1.67
N GLY A 368 16.38 -6.12 -1.05
CA GLY A 368 15.77 -6.90 0.02
C GLY A 368 15.42 -8.33 -0.39
N ALA A 369 14.87 -8.53 -1.59
CA ALA A 369 14.49 -9.85 -2.05
C ALA A 369 15.69 -10.76 -2.40
N THR A 370 16.84 -10.19 -2.79
CA THR A 370 17.93 -10.95 -3.43
C THR A 370 19.29 -10.88 -2.76
N GLN A 371 19.60 -9.81 -2.02
CA GLN A 371 20.97 -9.55 -1.54
C GLN A 371 21.09 -9.50 -0.03
N GLY A 372 20.22 -8.75 0.67
CA GLY A 372 20.41 -8.53 2.09
C GLY A 372 19.51 -7.44 2.67
N ARG A 373 19.92 -6.87 3.79
CA ARG A 373 19.18 -5.80 4.45
C ARG A 373 19.77 -4.42 4.15
N SER A 374 18.91 -3.42 4.06
CA SER A 374 19.30 -2.01 3.97
C SER A 374 19.21 -1.36 5.34
N SER A 375 20.12 -0.44 5.64
CA SER A 375 19.99 0.39 6.84
C SER A 375 19.12 1.60 6.57
N TYR A 376 18.45 2.10 7.60
CA TYR A 376 17.61 3.28 7.48
C TYR A 376 17.63 4.10 8.77
N ALA A 377 17.24 5.37 8.69
CA ALA A 377 16.98 6.17 9.88
C ALA A 377 15.53 6.03 10.34
N ASN A 378 15.23 6.51 11.54
CA ASN A 378 13.88 6.45 12.09
C ASN A 378 12.83 7.24 11.29
N ARG A 379 13.27 8.14 10.40
CA ARG A 379 12.49 8.96 9.46
C ARG A 379 13.38 9.33 8.27
N ASP A 380 12.79 9.68 7.14
CA ASP A 380 13.49 10.14 5.93
C ASP A 380 13.43 11.66 5.75
N PHE A 381 13.15 12.41 6.82
CA PHE A 381 13.08 13.87 6.80
C PHE A 381 13.66 14.53 8.05
N LEU A 382 14.03 15.81 7.92
CA LEU A 382 14.41 16.72 8.99
C LEU A 382 13.72 18.07 8.80
N TYR A 383 12.88 18.48 9.74
CA TYR A 383 12.18 19.76 9.69
C TYR A 383 12.93 20.84 10.48
N ILE A 384 13.15 21.98 9.85
CA ILE A 384 13.79 23.18 10.42
C ILE A 384 12.81 24.34 10.33
N LYS A 385 12.35 24.85 11.48
CA LYS A 385 11.30 25.88 11.52
C LYS A 385 11.85 27.28 11.22
N GLN A 386 11.14 28.03 10.39
CA GLN A 386 11.43 29.42 10.08
C GLN A 386 11.20 30.29 11.32
N GLY A 387 12.12 31.25 11.54
CA GLY A 387 12.01 32.22 12.65
C GLY A 387 12.40 31.67 14.02
N GLU A 388 12.62 30.36 14.16
CA GLU A 388 13.11 29.75 15.40
C GLU A 388 14.64 29.53 15.38
N GLU A 389 15.22 29.39 16.57
CA GLU A 389 16.64 29.05 16.69
C GLU A 389 16.87 27.62 16.20
N VAL A 390 17.72 27.46 15.18
CA VAL A 390 18.11 26.13 14.68
C VAL A 390 18.92 25.41 15.76
N THR A 391 18.55 24.17 16.05
CA THR A 391 19.23 23.32 17.04
C THR A 391 19.83 22.08 16.39
N ASP A 392 20.72 21.40 17.10
CA ASP A 392 21.28 20.13 16.64
C ASP A 392 20.15 19.10 16.45
N ALA A 393 20.10 18.46 15.28
CA ALA A 393 19.12 17.42 14.99
C ALA A 393 19.76 16.04 15.05
N THR A 394 19.14 15.10 15.78
CA THR A 394 19.62 13.71 15.88
C THR A 394 18.64 12.74 15.26
N MET A 395 19.16 11.84 14.44
CA MET A 395 18.43 10.73 13.84
C MET A 395 18.96 9.41 14.39
N THR A 396 18.06 8.50 14.74
CA THR A 396 18.42 7.13 15.14
C THR A 396 18.49 6.26 13.91
N LEU A 397 19.48 5.38 13.83
CA LEU A 397 19.70 4.45 12.73
C LEU A 397 19.35 3.02 13.13
N GLU A 398 18.59 2.35 12.30
CA GLU A 398 18.51 0.90 12.27
C GLU A 398 19.59 0.39 11.31
N LEU A 399 20.69 -0.12 11.89
CA LEU A 399 21.85 -0.50 11.10
C LEU A 399 21.67 -1.82 10.36
N ASN A 400 20.79 -2.72 10.81
CA ASN A 400 20.52 -4.00 10.15
C ASN A 400 21.80 -4.83 9.82
N GLY A 401 22.82 -4.73 10.67
CA GLY A 401 24.10 -5.41 10.51
C GLY A 401 25.15 -4.67 9.67
N ASN A 402 24.80 -3.50 9.13
CA ASN A 402 25.71 -2.65 8.35
C ASN A 402 26.33 -1.54 9.22
N THR A 403 27.14 -0.70 8.59
CA THR A 403 27.74 0.48 9.22
C THR A 403 27.63 1.68 8.29
N LEU A 404 27.32 2.86 8.83
CA LEU A 404 27.35 4.11 8.08
C LEU A 404 28.78 4.40 7.61
N GLN A 405 28.95 4.73 6.33
CA GLN A 405 30.24 5.01 5.71
C GLN A 405 30.39 6.49 5.36
N GLU A 406 29.39 7.05 4.70
CA GLU A 406 29.44 8.40 4.15
C GLU A 406 28.08 9.08 4.23
N ILE A 407 28.06 10.41 4.33
CA ILE A 407 26.85 11.21 4.11
C ILE A 407 27.16 12.24 3.03
N TRP A 408 26.30 12.32 2.01
CA TRP A 408 26.44 13.24 0.89
C TRP A 408 25.30 14.26 0.90
N ASN A 409 25.60 15.53 0.62
CA ASN A 409 24.61 16.53 0.25
C ASN A 409 24.77 16.86 -1.24
N GLY A 410 23.89 16.34 -2.09
CA GLY A 410 24.11 16.31 -3.54
C GLY A 410 25.45 15.65 -3.88
N ASP A 411 26.32 16.36 -4.58
CA ASP A 411 27.68 15.89 -4.95
C ASP A 411 28.75 16.18 -3.87
N THR A 412 28.37 16.74 -2.71
CA THR A 412 29.31 17.13 -1.66
C THR A 412 29.37 16.09 -0.55
N LEU A 413 30.53 15.47 -0.35
CA LEU A 413 30.80 14.60 0.79
C LEU A 413 30.90 15.44 2.07
N LEU A 414 30.09 15.10 3.07
CA LEU A 414 30.09 15.73 4.38
C LEU A 414 31.23 15.22 5.26
N GLN A 415 31.73 16.07 6.15
CA GLN A 415 32.83 15.76 7.06
C GLN A 415 32.32 15.45 8.48
N GLU A 416 32.61 14.23 8.94
CA GLU A 416 32.36 13.85 10.34
C GLU A 416 33.19 14.75 11.30
N GLY A 417 32.54 15.22 12.36
CA GLY A 417 33.09 16.17 13.34
C GLY A 417 32.80 17.64 13.03
N THR A 418 32.41 17.98 11.79
CA THR A 418 32.00 19.36 11.43
C THR A 418 30.56 19.42 10.92
N ASP A 419 30.20 18.55 9.99
CA ASP A 419 28.92 18.59 9.30
C ASP A 419 27.91 17.62 9.94
N TYR A 420 28.42 16.54 10.55
CA TYR A 420 27.67 15.61 11.39
C TYR A 420 28.60 14.91 12.39
N THR A 421 28.04 14.26 13.41
CA THR A 421 28.76 13.34 14.29
C THR A 421 28.00 12.03 14.40
N VAL A 422 28.72 10.91 14.55
CA VAL A 422 28.12 9.59 14.79
C VAL A 422 28.31 9.20 16.26
N SER A 423 27.30 8.56 16.86
CA SER A 423 27.41 8.00 18.22
C SER A 423 28.49 6.92 18.30
N GLU A 424 29.02 6.66 19.49
CA GLU A 424 30.08 5.66 19.71
C GLU A 424 29.68 4.25 19.23
N ASP A 425 28.39 3.91 19.31
CA ASP A 425 27.84 2.62 18.86
C ASP A 425 27.37 2.63 17.39
N GLY A 426 27.47 3.76 16.69
CA GLY A 426 27.06 3.89 15.30
C GLY A 426 25.55 4.04 15.07
N THR A 427 24.73 4.05 16.13
CA THR A 427 23.26 4.00 16.04
C THR A 427 22.57 5.35 15.97
N ALA A 428 23.32 6.46 16.03
CA ALA A 428 22.76 7.79 15.87
C ALA A 428 23.69 8.72 15.09
N VAL A 429 23.08 9.59 14.28
CA VAL A 429 23.76 10.68 13.57
C VAL A 429 23.19 12.00 14.06
N THR A 430 24.06 12.92 14.45
CA THR A 430 23.69 14.27 14.87
C THR A 430 24.23 15.28 13.87
N PHE A 431 23.34 16.10 13.31
CA PHE A 431 23.67 17.23 12.45
C PHE A 431 23.71 18.52 13.30
N PRO A 432 24.86 19.20 13.40
CA PRO A 432 24.97 20.42 14.19
C PRO A 432 24.08 21.56 13.67
N ALA A 433 23.58 22.39 14.57
CA ALA A 433 22.78 23.58 14.27
C ALA A 433 23.44 24.49 13.22
N ALA A 434 24.76 24.63 13.26
CA ALA A 434 25.51 25.46 12.30
C ALA A 434 25.43 24.90 10.87
N PHE A 435 25.50 23.59 10.71
CA PHE A 435 25.34 22.93 9.41
C PHE A 435 23.91 23.10 8.90
N LEU A 436 22.90 22.82 9.75
CA LEU A 436 21.49 22.94 9.40
C LEU A 436 21.10 24.39 9.07
N SER A 437 21.62 25.37 9.81
CA SER A 437 21.41 26.80 9.54
C SER A 437 21.95 27.22 8.17
N ALA A 438 23.10 26.66 7.77
CA ALA A 438 23.70 26.96 6.47
C ALA A 438 22.88 26.38 5.30
N LEU A 439 22.12 25.30 5.54
CA LEU A 439 21.21 24.72 4.53
C LEU A 439 19.96 25.57 4.31
N THR A 440 19.50 26.31 5.32
CA THR A 440 18.24 27.08 5.26
C THR A 440 18.45 28.58 5.00
N GLU A 441 19.68 29.08 5.09
CA GLU A 441 19.98 30.51 4.90
C GLU A 441 19.57 30.99 3.50
N GLY A 442 18.61 31.93 3.47
CA GLY A 442 18.11 32.53 2.23
C GLY A 442 17.28 31.58 1.35
N GLN A 443 16.89 30.41 1.85
CA GLN A 443 16.04 29.47 1.12
C GLN A 443 14.56 29.81 1.28
N GLU A 444 13.77 29.37 0.30
CA GLU A 444 12.30 29.35 0.39
C GLU A 444 11.84 28.15 1.23
N LEU A 445 10.58 28.18 1.68
CA LEU A 445 9.99 27.07 2.42
C LEU A 445 9.81 25.84 1.52
N GLY A 446 10.06 24.65 2.04
CA GLY A 446 10.02 23.37 1.33
C GLY A 446 11.31 22.56 1.52
N SER A 447 11.53 21.60 0.62
CA SER A 447 12.77 20.82 0.56
C SER A 447 13.93 21.73 0.16
N VAL A 448 14.98 21.76 0.99
CA VAL A 448 16.18 22.60 0.76
C VAL A 448 17.45 21.79 0.54
N ALA A 449 17.47 20.52 0.97
CA ALA A 449 18.58 19.61 0.73
C ALA A 449 18.13 18.16 0.83
N THR A 450 18.86 17.26 0.18
CA THR A 450 18.72 15.81 0.36
C THR A 450 20.04 15.24 0.85
N LEU A 451 20.05 14.71 2.07
CA LEU A 451 21.22 14.06 2.65
C LEU A 451 21.16 12.57 2.36
N ARG A 452 22.10 12.05 1.58
CA ARG A 452 22.20 10.64 1.22
C ARG A 452 23.20 9.93 2.12
N MET A 453 22.70 9.06 2.98
CA MET A 453 23.48 8.21 3.87
C MET A 453 23.84 6.90 3.16
N VAL A 454 25.14 6.67 2.99
CA VAL A 454 25.70 5.49 2.35
C VAL A 454 26.20 4.54 3.42
N PHE A 455 25.78 3.28 3.33
CA PHE A 455 26.16 2.23 4.27
C PHE A 455 27.11 1.21 3.64
N SER A 456 27.69 0.34 4.46
CA SER A 456 28.59 -0.72 3.99
C SER A 456 27.95 -1.71 3.03
N ALA A 457 26.61 -1.82 3.06
CA ALA A 457 25.78 -2.60 2.16
C ALA A 457 24.33 -2.04 2.25
N GLY A 458 23.47 -2.42 1.30
CA GLY A 458 22.10 -1.91 1.24
C GLY A 458 21.92 -0.76 0.27
N VAL A 459 20.65 -0.37 0.12
CA VAL A 459 20.26 0.86 -0.57
C VAL A 459 20.60 2.06 0.33
N ASP A 460 21.04 3.16 -0.29
CA ASP A 460 21.32 4.40 0.42
C ASP A 460 20.02 4.96 1.05
N TRP A 461 20.11 5.49 2.27
CA TRP A 461 18.98 6.18 2.90
C TRP A 461 19.03 7.67 2.60
N LYS A 462 17.96 8.23 2.04
CA LYS A 462 17.87 9.65 1.73
C LYS A 462 17.06 10.38 2.80
N VAL A 463 17.53 11.56 3.19
CA VAL A 463 16.86 12.41 4.18
C VAL A 463 16.55 13.76 3.55
N ASP A 464 15.27 14.08 3.44
CA ASP A 464 14.78 15.38 2.99
C ASP A 464 14.87 16.42 4.12
N VAL A 465 15.75 17.41 3.96
CA VAL A 465 15.82 18.54 4.90
C VAL A 465 14.83 19.59 4.42
N ARG A 466 13.84 19.87 5.27
CA ARG A 466 12.75 20.79 4.97
C ARG A 466 12.83 22.04 5.83
N TYR A 467 12.86 23.19 5.17
CA TYR A 467 12.64 24.48 5.82
C TYR A 467 11.14 24.77 5.83
N TYR A 468 10.53 24.96 6.99
CA TYR A 468 9.07 25.06 7.07
C TYR A 468 8.61 26.16 8.02
N ASP A 469 7.34 26.56 7.90
CA ASP A 469 6.62 27.33 8.90
C ASP A 469 5.27 26.65 9.18
N THR A 470 4.56 27.06 10.25
CA THR A 470 3.26 26.50 10.60
C THR A 470 2.30 26.61 9.40
N PRO A 471 1.68 25.50 8.94
CA PRO A 471 0.71 25.55 7.85
C PRO A 471 -0.50 26.43 8.20
N GLN A 472 -1.02 27.16 7.21
CA GLN A 472 -2.16 28.05 7.40
C GLN A 472 -3.32 27.67 6.48
N LEU A 473 -4.51 27.53 7.06
CA LEU A 473 -5.76 27.21 6.36
C LEU A 473 -6.61 28.48 6.29
N ALA A 474 -7.26 28.74 5.16
CA ALA A 474 -8.15 29.89 5.01
C ALA A 474 -9.63 29.50 5.23
N SER A 475 -10.44 30.42 5.77
CA SER A 475 -11.89 30.18 5.84
C SER A 475 -12.52 30.09 4.46
N LEU A 476 -13.56 29.26 4.34
CA LEU A 476 -14.26 29.03 3.08
C LEU A 476 -15.72 28.63 3.32
N GLU A 477 -16.60 28.88 2.36
CA GLU A 477 -17.94 28.30 2.31
C GLU A 477 -18.15 27.70 0.92
N ASP A 478 -18.48 26.41 0.86
CA ASP A 478 -18.67 25.71 -0.41
C ASP A 478 -19.58 24.48 -0.24
N LEU A 479 -19.85 23.80 -1.34
CA LEU A 479 -20.54 22.52 -1.37
C LEU A 479 -19.64 21.41 -0.82
N ALA A 480 -20.24 20.49 -0.08
CA ALA A 480 -19.56 19.32 0.48
C ALA A 480 -18.75 18.52 -0.56
N MET A 481 -19.30 18.33 -1.77
CA MET A 481 -18.62 17.55 -2.82
C MET A 481 -17.33 18.20 -3.36
N ASP A 482 -17.21 19.53 -3.24
CA ASP A 482 -16.09 20.32 -3.77
C ASP A 482 -15.24 20.96 -2.66
N PHE A 483 -15.46 20.59 -1.38
CA PHE A 483 -14.87 21.26 -0.23
C PHE A 483 -13.34 21.07 -0.15
N GLY A 484 -12.61 22.01 -0.74
CA GLY A 484 -11.16 22.08 -0.74
C GLY A 484 -10.68 23.35 -0.04
N ILE A 485 -10.14 23.19 1.18
CA ILE A 485 -9.64 24.26 2.02
C ILE A 485 -8.39 24.88 1.39
N PRO A 486 -8.42 26.17 1.00
CA PRO A 486 -7.20 26.85 0.57
C PRO A 486 -6.16 26.78 1.69
N THR A 487 -5.00 26.21 1.38
CA THR A 487 -4.01 25.82 2.37
C THR A 487 -2.61 26.24 1.93
N PHE A 488 -1.98 27.07 2.75
CA PHE A 488 -0.56 27.37 2.66
C PHE A 488 0.19 26.32 3.48
N PHE A 489 0.70 25.29 2.81
CA PHE A 489 1.41 24.19 3.47
C PHE A 489 2.75 24.60 4.09
N ASN A 490 3.31 25.75 3.68
CA ASN A 490 4.50 26.35 4.29
C ASN A 490 5.69 25.38 4.45
N GLY A 491 5.90 24.52 3.45
CA GLY A 491 7.01 23.54 3.43
C GLY A 491 6.74 22.24 4.20
N ASP A 492 5.58 22.10 4.83
CA ASP A 492 5.18 20.92 5.60
C ASP A 492 4.36 19.91 4.78
N GLN A 493 4.21 18.71 5.33
CA GLN A 493 3.44 17.62 4.73
C GLN A 493 2.43 17.04 5.72
N LEU A 494 1.27 16.66 5.21
CA LEU A 494 0.14 16.19 6.01
C LEU A 494 0.37 14.73 6.35
N ALA A 495 0.29 14.38 7.64
CA ALA A 495 0.38 13.01 8.11
C ALA A 495 -1.00 12.37 8.21
N THR A 496 -1.95 13.06 8.87
CA THR A 496 -3.31 12.53 9.08
C THR A 496 -4.30 13.64 9.48
N MET A 497 -5.58 13.30 9.62
CA MET A 497 -6.64 14.22 10.04
C MET A 497 -7.56 13.55 11.08
N GLU A 498 -7.80 14.23 12.20
CA GLU A 498 -8.87 13.88 13.14
C GLU A 498 -10.17 14.63 12.82
N ALA A 499 -11.32 14.02 13.14
CA ALA A 499 -12.63 14.66 13.06
C ALA A 499 -13.55 14.28 14.22
N THR A 500 -14.08 15.28 14.94
CA THR A 500 -15.00 15.09 16.08
C THR A 500 -16.10 16.12 16.09
N TYR A 501 -17.33 15.74 16.46
CA TYR A 501 -18.41 16.71 16.69
C TYR A 501 -18.15 17.52 17.96
N THR A 502 -18.33 18.84 17.88
CA THR A 502 -18.03 19.74 19.01
C THR A 502 -19.06 19.67 20.14
N ASP A 503 -20.24 19.12 19.86
CA ASP A 503 -21.29 18.84 20.85
C ASP A 503 -21.01 17.61 21.73
N GLY A 504 -19.91 16.88 21.46
CA GLY A 504 -19.49 15.70 22.20
C GLY A 504 -20.22 14.41 21.82
N THR A 505 -20.95 14.39 20.70
CA THR A 505 -21.65 13.18 20.22
C THR A 505 -20.73 12.08 19.67
N GLY A 506 -19.46 12.40 19.43
CA GLY A 506 -18.41 11.42 19.09
C GLY A 506 -17.57 11.83 17.90
N ASN A 507 -16.98 10.84 17.23
CA ASN A 507 -16.19 11.01 16.02
C ASN A 507 -17.10 11.28 14.81
N ALA A 508 -16.64 12.13 13.90
CA ALA A 508 -17.35 12.45 12.66
C ALA A 508 -16.69 11.75 11.46
N GLY A 509 -17.46 11.51 10.39
CA GLY A 509 -16.96 10.90 9.17
C GLY A 509 -17.26 9.40 9.01
N PRO A 510 -16.63 8.72 8.05
CA PRO A 510 -16.95 7.35 7.64
C PRO A 510 -16.67 6.30 8.72
N ILE A 511 -15.73 6.59 9.61
CA ILE A 511 -15.38 5.75 10.74
C ILE A 511 -15.70 6.46 12.04
N ASN A 512 -16.49 5.81 12.89
CA ASN A 512 -16.95 6.38 14.16
C ASN A 512 -16.20 5.82 15.39
N TRP A 513 -15.37 4.79 15.22
CA TRP A 513 -14.62 4.14 16.28
C TRP A 513 -13.24 4.76 16.54
N SER A 514 -12.74 5.59 15.63
CA SER A 514 -11.53 6.42 15.80
C SER A 514 -11.79 7.85 15.32
N SER A 515 -11.10 8.84 15.89
CA SER A 515 -11.15 10.24 15.43
C SER A 515 -10.34 10.42 14.14
N TYR A 516 -9.24 9.68 13.99
CA TYR A 516 -8.33 9.74 12.84
C TYR A 516 -8.93 9.07 11.62
N GLN A 517 -9.21 9.86 10.59
CA GLN A 517 -9.88 9.44 9.37
C GLN A 517 -8.91 8.78 8.37
N GLU A 518 -9.45 8.15 7.33
CA GLU A 518 -8.65 7.47 6.30
C GLU A 518 -8.04 8.45 5.30
N PHE A 519 -6.72 8.43 5.17
CA PHE A 519 -5.99 9.25 4.20
C PHE A 519 -6.34 8.85 2.76
N ASN A 520 -6.41 9.83 1.86
CA ASN A 520 -6.88 9.69 0.49
C ASN A 520 -8.33 9.18 0.33
N ALA A 521 -8.99 8.60 1.33
CA ALA A 521 -10.41 8.25 1.27
C ALA A 521 -11.29 9.40 1.78
N ALA A 522 -11.05 9.87 3.00
CA ALA A 522 -11.86 10.90 3.67
C ALA A 522 -11.29 12.32 3.48
N PHE A 523 -9.98 12.44 3.32
CA PHE A 523 -9.29 13.71 3.10
C PHE A 523 -8.02 13.49 2.28
N ARG A 524 -7.50 14.54 1.64
CA ARG A 524 -6.18 14.49 0.97
C ARG A 524 -5.58 15.89 0.79
N PRO A 525 -4.25 16.03 0.85
CA PRO A 525 -3.57 17.23 0.41
C PRO A 525 -3.48 17.28 -1.12
N ASP A 526 -3.44 18.49 -1.66
CA ASP A 526 -3.09 18.81 -3.04
C ASP A 526 -2.08 19.95 -2.97
N TYR A 527 -0.80 19.57 -2.90
CA TYR A 527 0.30 20.51 -2.72
C TYR A 527 0.47 21.42 -3.94
N GLU A 528 0.21 20.92 -5.14
CA GLU A 528 0.36 21.69 -6.39
C GLU A 528 -0.68 22.81 -6.49
N ASN A 529 -1.90 22.56 -6.03
CA ASN A 529 -3.00 23.52 -6.09
C ASN A 529 -3.27 24.23 -4.76
N TYR A 530 -2.41 24.05 -3.75
CA TYR A 530 -2.54 24.68 -2.43
C TYR A 530 -3.90 24.43 -1.77
N LYS A 531 -4.36 23.17 -1.79
CA LYS A 531 -5.65 22.77 -1.23
C LYS A 531 -5.55 21.57 -0.32
N LEU A 532 -6.37 21.55 0.73
CA LEU A 532 -6.64 20.38 1.54
C LEU A 532 -8.12 19.99 1.36
N TYR A 533 -8.34 18.86 0.71
CA TYR A 533 -9.69 18.36 0.44
C TYR A 533 -10.21 17.53 1.60
N VAL A 534 -11.44 17.81 2.03
CA VAL A 534 -12.27 16.87 2.80
C VAL A 534 -13.28 16.30 1.82
N ARG A 535 -13.17 15.00 1.55
CA ARG A 535 -13.79 14.35 0.38
C ARG A 535 -15.27 14.03 0.62
N GLU A 536 -16.00 13.81 -0.47
CA GLU A 536 -17.42 13.45 -0.48
C GLU A 536 -17.76 12.30 0.47
N SER A 537 -16.94 11.25 0.51
CA SER A 537 -17.09 10.10 1.42
C SER A 537 -17.22 10.51 2.90
N PHE A 538 -16.46 11.53 3.32
CA PHE A 538 -16.53 12.05 4.68
C PHE A 538 -17.87 12.73 4.94
N TRP A 539 -18.29 13.58 4.00
CA TRP A 539 -19.52 14.36 4.15
C TRP A 539 -20.80 13.52 4.03
N ASP A 540 -20.77 12.46 3.22
CA ASP A 540 -21.86 11.50 3.12
C ASP A 540 -22.11 10.75 4.43
N ALA A 541 -21.04 10.53 5.20
CA ALA A 541 -21.12 9.89 6.51
C ALA A 541 -21.36 10.87 7.68
N ALA A 542 -21.04 12.15 7.49
CA ALA A 542 -21.15 13.17 8.54
C ALA A 542 -22.58 13.73 8.68
N ASN A 543 -23.06 13.80 9.91
CA ASN A 543 -24.30 14.49 10.28
C ASN A 543 -24.12 16.01 10.16
N ASP A 544 -25.25 16.71 10.02
CA ASP A 544 -25.28 18.16 10.15
C ASP A 544 -24.90 18.57 11.59
N GLY A 545 -24.15 19.66 11.70
CA GLY A 545 -23.58 20.12 12.95
C GLY A 545 -22.19 20.73 12.79
N GLU A 546 -21.62 21.13 13.93
CA GLU A 546 -20.27 21.66 14.00
C GLU A 546 -19.28 20.52 14.27
N ILE A 547 -18.22 20.45 13.47
CA ILE A 547 -17.18 19.44 13.51
C ILE A 547 -15.84 20.16 13.66
N LEU A 548 -15.04 19.71 14.61
CA LEU A 548 -13.64 20.09 14.73
C LEU A 548 -12.79 19.11 13.93
N LEU A 549 -12.09 19.63 12.92
CA LEU A 549 -11.02 18.93 12.23
C LEU A 549 -9.67 19.31 12.87
N LYS A 550 -8.75 18.36 12.96
CA LYS A 550 -7.36 18.64 13.31
C LYS A 550 -6.45 17.99 12.29
N PHE A 551 -5.68 18.81 11.59
CA PHE A 551 -4.71 18.36 10.61
C PHE A 551 -3.35 18.20 11.28
N HIS A 552 -2.83 16.98 11.29
CA HIS A 552 -1.53 16.63 11.87
C HIS A 552 -0.50 16.59 10.75
N PHE A 553 0.60 17.30 10.92
CA PHE A 553 1.68 17.40 9.94
C PHE A 553 2.95 16.68 10.42
N TRP A 554 3.80 16.27 9.48
CA TRP A 554 5.03 15.52 9.75
C TRP A 554 6.09 16.33 10.51
N SER A 555 6.02 17.65 10.48
CA SER A 555 6.83 18.51 11.37
C SER A 555 6.44 18.40 12.85
N GLY A 556 5.25 17.88 13.15
CA GLY A 556 4.63 17.87 14.49
C GLY A 556 3.62 18.99 14.71
N GLU A 557 3.42 19.90 13.76
CA GLU A 557 2.36 20.91 13.83
C GLU A 557 0.97 20.25 13.78
N VAL A 558 0.03 20.81 14.55
CA VAL A 558 -1.37 20.41 14.53
C VAL A 558 -2.24 21.64 14.32
N VAL A 559 -2.91 21.71 13.17
CA VAL A 559 -3.70 22.88 12.79
C VAL A 559 -5.20 22.55 12.94
N PRO A 560 -5.89 23.17 13.91
CA PRO A 560 -7.33 22.98 14.09
C PRO A 560 -8.14 23.81 13.09
N TYR A 561 -9.23 23.23 12.60
CA TYR A 561 -10.14 23.87 11.66
C TYR A 561 -11.58 23.49 11.97
N THR A 562 -12.45 24.47 12.22
CA THR A 562 -13.85 24.22 12.57
C THR A 562 -14.70 24.31 11.32
N VAL A 563 -15.55 23.30 11.09
CA VAL A 563 -16.51 23.29 9.99
C VAL A 563 -17.93 23.16 10.53
N THR A 564 -18.90 23.80 9.89
CA THR A 564 -20.33 23.63 10.15
C THR A 564 -20.98 23.09 8.89
N LYS A 565 -21.54 21.88 8.98
CA LYS A 565 -22.28 21.25 7.90
C LYS A 565 -23.78 21.48 8.04
N LEU A 566 -24.43 21.96 6.98
CA LEU A 566 -25.87 22.16 6.86
C LEU A 566 -26.36 21.62 5.52
N GLY A 567 -26.91 20.41 5.52
CA GLY A 567 -27.26 19.70 4.31
C GLY A 567 -26.04 19.47 3.42
N THR A 568 -26.02 20.07 2.24
CA THR A 568 -24.92 19.97 1.26
C THR A 568 -23.92 21.12 1.36
N TRP A 569 -24.17 22.10 2.23
CA TRP A 569 -23.30 23.27 2.41
C TRP A 569 -22.40 23.07 3.62
N VAL A 570 -21.15 23.49 3.48
CA VAL A 570 -20.15 23.46 4.55
C VAL A 570 -19.50 24.83 4.65
N THR A 571 -19.53 25.41 5.83
CA THR A 571 -18.78 26.63 6.17
C THR A 571 -17.61 26.23 7.05
N GLY A 572 -16.39 26.47 6.59
CA GLY A 572 -15.15 26.28 7.35
C GLY A 572 -14.60 27.61 7.85
N VAL A 573 -14.15 27.62 9.10
CA VAL A 573 -13.59 28.79 9.78
C VAL A 573 -12.18 28.46 10.24
N SER A 574 -11.23 29.24 9.76
CA SER A 574 -9.85 29.19 10.23
C SER A 574 -9.72 29.83 11.61
N SER A 575 -8.84 29.25 12.43
CA SER A 575 -8.41 29.86 13.69
C SER A 575 -7.25 30.85 13.51
N ASP A 576 -6.56 30.80 12.37
CA ASP A 576 -5.45 31.68 11.99
C ASP A 576 -5.51 31.93 10.47
N GLU A 577 -6.14 33.05 10.07
CA GLU A 577 -6.33 33.39 8.65
C GLU A 577 -4.99 33.80 7.99
N PRO A 578 -4.67 33.29 6.80
CA PRO A 578 -3.47 33.70 6.07
C PRO A 578 -3.48 35.21 5.79
N GLU A 579 -2.33 35.87 5.96
CA GLU A 579 -2.22 37.30 5.71
C GLU A 579 -2.61 37.66 4.27
N GLY A 580 -3.52 38.64 4.12
CA GLY A 580 -3.98 39.12 2.81
C GLY A 580 -5.04 38.25 2.14
N TYR A 581 -5.51 37.17 2.78
CA TYR A 581 -6.66 36.43 2.30
C TYR A 581 -7.95 37.26 2.51
N PRO A 582 -8.84 37.40 1.50
CA PRO A 582 -9.98 38.31 1.57
C PRO A 582 -11.03 37.93 2.64
N GLY A 583 -10.86 36.80 3.33
CA GLY A 583 -11.76 36.29 4.36
C GLY A 583 -13.16 35.96 3.84
N LEU A 584 -13.99 35.32 4.67
CA LEU A 584 -15.43 35.25 4.40
C LEU A 584 -16.04 36.64 4.60
N PRO A 585 -16.94 37.11 3.71
CA PRO A 585 -17.71 38.32 3.99
C PRO A 585 -18.49 38.14 5.31
N PRO A 586 -18.70 39.21 6.09
CA PRO A 586 -19.46 39.12 7.33
C PRO A 586 -20.83 38.48 7.07
N LEU A 587 -21.19 37.49 7.89
CA LEU A 587 -22.51 36.87 7.83
C LEU A 587 -23.58 37.97 7.94
N PRO A 588 -24.61 37.99 7.07
CA PRO A 588 -25.68 38.97 7.16
C PRO A 588 -26.44 38.79 8.48
N GLY A 589 -26.13 39.63 9.47
CA GLY A 589 -26.80 39.66 10.78
C GLY A 589 -25.91 39.80 12.01
N SER A 590 -24.58 39.77 11.89
CA SER A 590 -23.68 39.99 13.05
C SER A 590 -23.29 41.47 13.22
N GLU A 591 -24.25 42.34 13.53
CA GLU A 591 -23.96 43.65 14.13
C GLU A 591 -24.50 43.68 15.57
N SER A 592 -23.59 43.83 16.53
CA SER A 592 -23.94 44.11 17.92
C SER A 592 -24.62 45.47 17.99
N SER A 593 -25.84 45.51 18.50
CA SER A 593 -26.60 46.71 18.73
C SER A 593 -25.88 47.64 19.72
N THR A 594 -25.31 48.73 19.22
CA THR A 594 -25.22 49.99 19.96
C THR A 594 -26.04 51.02 19.19
N GLU A 595 -27.27 51.23 19.66
CA GLU A 595 -28.10 52.35 19.26
C GLU A 595 -27.39 53.67 19.58
N ASP A 596 -27.27 54.55 18.59
CA ASP A 596 -27.45 55.97 18.89
C ASP A 596 -28.18 56.68 17.75
N SER A 597 -29.12 57.52 18.17
CA SER A 597 -30.16 58.17 17.39
C SER A 597 -29.65 59.24 16.42
N GLN A 598 -30.29 59.40 15.25
CA GLN A 598 -31.07 60.60 14.91
C GLN A 598 -31.61 60.59 13.46
N THR A 599 -32.78 61.20 13.36
CA THR A 599 -33.73 61.37 12.26
C THR A 599 -33.26 62.32 11.15
N GLU A 600 -33.69 62.09 9.90
CA GLU A 600 -34.52 63.06 9.13
C GLU A 600 -34.95 62.52 7.75
N ASP A 601 -36.17 62.91 7.38
CA ASP A 601 -36.92 62.61 6.16
C ASP A 601 -36.26 63.12 4.86
N THR A 602 -36.55 62.50 3.70
CA THR A 602 -37.34 63.11 2.59
C THR A 602 -37.37 62.28 1.30
N GLU A 603 -38.60 61.97 0.88
CA GLU A 603 -39.20 61.93 -0.48
C GLU A 603 -38.35 61.66 -1.75
N ASP A 604 -38.65 60.53 -2.42
CA ASP A 604 -38.51 60.32 -3.87
C ASP A 604 -39.54 61.18 -4.65
N PRO A 605 -39.22 61.66 -5.87
CA PRO A 605 -39.88 61.11 -7.07
C PRO A 605 -39.04 61.25 -8.39
N PRO A 606 -39.59 61.02 -9.60
CA PRO A 606 -39.74 59.72 -10.24
C PRO A 606 -39.06 59.63 -11.64
N VAL A 607 -39.13 58.42 -12.21
CA VAL A 607 -38.62 57.97 -13.51
C VAL A 607 -39.17 58.75 -14.71
N GLU A 608 -38.31 59.11 -15.68
CA GLU A 608 -38.68 59.24 -17.10
C GLU A 608 -37.58 58.74 -18.05
N SER A 609 -38.02 58.01 -19.07
CA SER A 609 -37.30 57.29 -20.13
C SER A 609 -37.04 58.16 -21.37
N VAL A 610 -35.89 58.05 -22.05
CA VAL A 610 -35.78 58.11 -23.53
C VAL A 610 -34.52 57.35 -24.02
N SER A 611 -34.72 56.70 -25.16
CA SER A 611 -33.87 55.80 -25.96
C SER A 611 -32.64 56.42 -26.66
N THR A 612 -31.67 55.57 -27.02
CA THR A 612 -31.15 55.36 -28.41
C THR A 612 -30.08 54.25 -28.44
N GLU A 613 -30.27 53.28 -29.34
CA GLU A 613 -29.35 52.18 -29.72
C GLU A 613 -28.15 52.65 -30.59
N PRO A 614 -27.31 51.76 -31.18
CA PRO A 614 -26.47 50.70 -30.59
C PRO A 614 -25.00 50.81 -31.06
N THR A 615 -24.06 50.13 -30.40
CA THR A 615 -22.86 49.60 -31.07
C THR A 615 -22.56 48.18 -30.56
N GLU A 616 -22.49 47.26 -31.50
CA GLU A 616 -22.24 45.83 -31.35
C GLU A 616 -20.76 45.52 -31.11
N ASN A 617 -20.48 44.53 -30.24
CA ASN A 617 -19.79 43.26 -30.55
C ASN A 617 -19.57 42.48 -29.23
N THR A 618 -20.37 41.46 -28.89
CA THR A 618 -20.40 40.04 -29.34
C THR A 618 -19.35 39.14 -28.67
N ALA A 619 -19.81 38.35 -27.67
CA ALA A 619 -19.54 36.91 -27.54
C ALA A 619 -20.45 36.27 -26.46
N LEU A 620 -20.85 35.00 -26.71
CA LEU A 620 -21.78 34.11 -25.99
C LEU A 620 -23.28 34.27 -26.33
N PRO A 621 -24.02 33.17 -26.65
CA PRO A 621 -24.01 31.92 -25.88
C PRO A 621 -24.09 30.59 -26.69
N TRP A 622 -23.23 29.61 -26.35
CA TRP A 622 -23.36 28.20 -26.78
C TRP A 622 -24.00 27.29 -25.70
N ILE A 623 -24.32 27.81 -24.52
CA ILE A 623 -24.72 26.99 -23.36
C ILE A 623 -26.21 26.58 -23.38
N ILE A 624 -27.06 27.26 -24.16
CA ILE A 624 -28.53 27.01 -24.15
C ILE A 624 -28.95 25.88 -25.12
N VAL A 625 -28.12 25.51 -26.11
CA VAL A 625 -28.48 24.47 -27.10
C VAL A 625 -28.27 23.04 -26.58
N VAL A 626 -27.36 22.84 -25.62
CA VAL A 626 -27.06 21.49 -25.08
C VAL A 626 -28.11 21.03 -24.07
N ALA A 627 -28.67 21.96 -23.28
CA ALA A 627 -29.69 21.62 -22.28
C ALA A 627 -31.03 21.15 -22.89
N VAL A 628 -31.38 21.63 -24.08
CA VAL A 628 -32.65 21.27 -24.75
C VAL A 628 -32.57 19.90 -25.45
N LEU A 629 -31.37 19.43 -25.83
CA LEU A 629 -31.18 18.11 -26.45
C LEU A 629 -31.15 16.97 -25.44
N ALA A 630 -30.65 17.20 -24.22
CA ALA A 630 -30.60 16.16 -23.17
C ALA A 630 -32.00 15.76 -22.67
N VAL A 631 -32.94 16.70 -22.58
CA VAL A 631 -34.31 16.43 -22.12
C VAL A 631 -35.13 15.64 -23.17
N ALA A 632 -34.82 15.79 -24.46
CA ALA A 632 -35.51 15.06 -25.53
C ALA A 632 -35.13 13.57 -25.58
N VAL A 633 -33.89 13.21 -25.22
CA VAL A 633 -33.40 11.82 -25.25
C VAL A 633 -34.00 11.00 -24.09
N VAL A 634 -34.18 11.60 -22.92
CA VAL A 634 -34.77 10.93 -21.75
C VAL A 634 -36.26 10.61 -21.97
N ILE A 635 -36.99 11.49 -22.65
CA ILE A 635 -38.43 11.26 -22.94
C ILE A 635 -38.63 10.12 -23.95
N VAL A 636 -37.71 9.93 -24.91
CA VAL A 636 -37.79 8.83 -25.89
C VAL A 636 -37.44 7.47 -25.26
N ALA A 637 -36.50 7.44 -24.31
CA ALA A 637 -36.13 6.21 -23.60
C ALA A 637 -37.27 5.69 -22.69
N VAL A 638 -37.98 6.59 -22.00
CA VAL A 638 -39.11 6.23 -21.12
C VAL A 638 -40.32 5.70 -21.90
N ILE A 639 -40.52 6.14 -23.15
CA ILE A 639 -41.61 5.64 -24.01
C ILE A 639 -41.26 4.26 -24.61
N ALA A 640 -39.98 3.95 -24.83
CA ALA A 640 -39.55 2.65 -25.37
C ALA A 640 -39.68 1.50 -24.36
N VAL A 641 -39.46 1.75 -23.06
CA VAL A 641 -39.53 0.72 -22.00
C VAL A 641 -40.98 0.30 -21.67
N LYS A 642 -41.99 1.14 -21.95
CA LYS A 642 -43.40 0.78 -21.74
C LYS A 642 -44.02 -0.11 -22.85
N LYS A 643 -43.29 -0.43 -23.93
CA LYS A 643 -43.79 -1.26 -25.05
C LYS A 643 -43.24 -2.69 -25.12
N LYS A 644 -42.46 -3.13 -24.12
CA LYS A 644 -42.10 -4.54 -23.94
C LYS A 644 -42.46 -5.01 -22.53
N LYS A 645 -43.76 -5.14 -22.28
CA LYS A 645 -44.34 -6.16 -21.42
C LYS A 645 -45.23 -7.03 -22.27
#